data_AF-A0AAE0M986-F1
#
_entry.id   AF-A0AAE0M986-F1
#
_cell.length_a   1.000
_cell.length_b   1.000
_cell.length_c   1.000
_cell.angle_alpha   90.00
_cell.angle_beta   90.00
_cell.angle_gamma   90.00
#
_symmetry.space_group_name_H-M   'P 1'
#
loop_
_entity.id
_entity.type
_entity.pdbx_description
1 polymer ?
#
loop_
_entity_poly.entity_id
_entity_poly.type
_entity_poly.pdbx_seq_one_letter_code
_entity_poly.pdbx_strand_id
1 'polypeptide(L)'
;MRRRSSGSESEEGGHNSVPHLNATPEPDPDNRDPLAHRLSSARSRRSALNWKPSSARNVSIETSSLFFQEAMDTSDRPPTASRPRLRRSPWAVTFLVVLASILGIGFQASVISSSATRQLDPKGCRMSYMRPSFSKLEEFDNEYTRFATKYSLYLYREQGIDQDTKVRGAPVIFLPGNQGSFRQVRPLAAAAATYFHEVLQQDESAVKAGARSLDFFTVDFNEELTAFHGQTILDQAEYVNEAIRYILSLYLDPRASNRDPDLPDPTSVIILGHSMGGIVARTMLIMPNYQSNSINTIVTLSAPHARPPVSFDRQLVKIYKDINDYWRYAYSQQWANNNPLWHVTLVSIAGGGLDTVVPSDYASVESLVPDTHGFTVFTSTIPNVWTSMDHAAILWCDQFRKVVARALYDIVDVNRATQTKPRAERMRVFKKWFLTGMETVAEKTVPSKDPTTLLTLEDNSNTIIAQGERLVLRKLGTSSTARAHLLPIPPPGSPNAKRFTLLTDLKLDNPGENGKLEVLFCSVFPLQPGQASMGFASHMDLSGESTGSTRLACKNAASDAIALPASGRTTKHPFFADGEREIAPFSYLQYEVDDVSEHQFVAVVDKATTPSPGFVIAEFSDHSQSHRTRHITLRRLLAFGMRLRLPSTRPMVCEIKIPSLQSSLLAYNLEIGNQACGDDTELFTPLVRQYLSEPYESKYFVNAREVTVSLHGIAPYVPPPLKRRSAEDGLSFQFWTDPTCDSSIQVKLTVDVFGSLGKLYMRYRTVFASFPFLIVALVLRKQFRVYDATGVFVTFTESMDLCLRQSIPLLLLSLTILSLSTGNSNQAGNASFWHWRNSTSTAIDFHQNDLLVGTQDPVFCFLIPIIGLICVGICTVMNYMALTLTHILSIAMSLVSFRPGWTRNDDRRKTLTPAFLSSSPRRRMVTTAILLFLVSTFIPYQFAYFIACVVQLLTTVRAQRIASDLRSSANSNFYNYVHSILVLMIWALPLDLPILVVWVRNLAVHWLTPFSSHHNAFSIMPFIVLVETLTTGKMIPRVTSRFRYLTSVLFFGIAVCAAVYGVSCAYMLHHLVNLAAAWLAVVHSTSGSWSLAGLGDLYKGNPDDRKRGKEP
;
A
#
# COMPACT_ATOMS: atom_id res chain seq x y z
N MET A 1 -0.17 -15.68 -41.77
CA MET A 1 0.50 -15.14 -42.99
C MET A 1 1.98 -14.91 -42.72
N ARG A 2 2.83 -14.75 -43.74
CA ARG A 2 4.30 -14.67 -43.62
C ARG A 2 4.83 -13.23 -43.53
N ARG A 3 5.80 -12.97 -42.66
CA ARG A 3 7.16 -12.55 -43.07
C ARG A 3 8.19 -12.70 -41.94
N ARG A 4 9.39 -13.18 -42.30
CA ARG A 4 10.65 -13.13 -41.54
C ARG A 4 11.58 -12.15 -42.25
N SER A 5 12.58 -11.64 -41.53
CA SER A 5 13.97 -11.57 -42.01
C SER A 5 14.93 -11.82 -40.83
N SER A 6 16.16 -12.24 -41.12
CA SER A 6 17.15 -12.75 -40.16
C SER A 6 18.56 -12.72 -40.78
N GLY A 7 19.61 -12.76 -39.96
CA GLY A 7 21.02 -12.57 -40.32
C GLY A 7 21.59 -11.32 -39.61
N SER A 8 22.77 -11.27 -39.01
CA SER A 8 23.98 -12.12 -39.05
C SER A 8 24.64 -12.25 -40.44
N GLU A 9 25.97 -12.32 -40.58
CA GLU A 9 27.03 -12.63 -39.59
C GLU A 9 28.43 -12.06 -39.96
N SER A 10 29.30 -11.91 -38.94
CA SER A 10 30.78 -12.17 -38.88
C SER A 10 31.84 -11.65 -39.91
N GLU A 11 32.92 -11.06 -39.33
CA GLU A 11 34.38 -11.35 -39.58
C GLU A 11 35.08 -10.84 -40.88
N GLU A 12 36.42 -10.67 -40.96
CA GLU A 12 37.57 -11.06 -40.09
C GLU A 12 38.81 -10.11 -40.20
N GLY A 13 39.76 -10.17 -39.23
CA GLY A 13 41.18 -9.71 -39.33
C GLY A 13 41.50 -8.20 -39.10
N GLY A 14 42.68 -7.80 -38.58
CA GLY A 14 43.79 -8.56 -37.96
C GLY A 14 45.04 -7.72 -37.57
N HIS A 15 45.51 -7.86 -36.31
CA HIS A 15 46.86 -7.60 -35.74
C HIS A 15 47.65 -6.24 -35.81
N ASN A 16 48.01 -5.77 -34.60
CA ASN A 16 49.35 -5.35 -34.11
C ASN A 16 49.98 -3.93 -34.28
N SER A 17 50.72 -3.56 -33.22
CA SER A 17 51.93 -2.68 -33.12
C SER A 17 51.78 -1.18 -32.78
N VAL A 18 52.54 -0.78 -31.75
CA VAL A 18 52.95 0.56 -31.25
C VAL A 18 54.41 0.80 -31.79
N PRO A 19 54.94 2.00 -32.17
CA PRO A 19 55.12 3.18 -31.28
C PRO A 19 55.21 4.64 -31.86
N HIS A 20 55.11 5.62 -30.94
CA HIS A 20 55.78 6.95 -30.75
C HIS A 20 56.38 7.86 -31.88
N LEU A 21 56.46 9.17 -31.52
CA LEU A 21 57.23 10.32 -32.11
C LEU A 21 56.64 10.89 -33.43
N ASN A 22 56.75 12.17 -33.84
CA ASN A 22 57.28 13.46 -33.31
C ASN A 22 56.71 14.64 -34.19
N ALA A 23 56.84 15.96 -33.95
CA ALA A 23 57.06 16.83 -32.78
C ALA A 23 57.01 18.34 -33.23
N THR A 24 57.12 19.31 -32.29
CA THR A 24 57.77 20.67 -32.35
C THR A 24 57.75 21.55 -33.63
N PRO A 25 57.63 22.91 -33.54
CA PRO A 25 58.46 23.71 -32.62
C PRO A 25 57.86 24.96 -31.93
N GLU A 26 58.72 25.44 -31.02
CA GLU A 26 58.71 26.60 -30.11
C GLU A 26 59.18 27.91 -30.86
N PRO A 27 59.30 29.12 -30.25
CA PRO A 27 60.03 29.39 -28.99
C PRO A 27 59.37 30.32 -27.94
N ASP A 28 59.96 30.24 -26.75
CA ASP A 28 59.81 31.03 -25.50
C ASP A 28 60.59 32.41 -25.64
N PRO A 29 60.96 33.24 -24.62
CA PRO A 29 61.03 32.97 -23.17
C PRO A 29 60.83 34.11 -22.11
N ASP A 30 60.78 33.66 -20.84
CA ASP A 30 61.52 34.14 -19.64
C ASP A 30 61.06 35.30 -18.68
N ASN A 31 61.00 34.89 -17.38
CA ASN A 31 61.65 35.45 -16.16
C ASN A 31 61.15 36.67 -15.30
N ARG A 32 61.25 36.42 -13.96
CA ARG A 32 61.59 37.32 -12.79
C ARG A 32 60.58 38.31 -12.17
N ASP A 33 60.12 37.97 -10.94
CA ASP A 33 60.48 38.55 -9.61
C ASP A 33 61.12 39.97 -9.48
N PRO A 34 61.04 40.70 -8.32
CA PRO A 34 60.34 40.43 -7.04
C PRO A 34 59.64 41.69 -6.40
N LEU A 35 59.82 41.92 -5.08
CA LEU A 35 59.02 42.75 -4.15
C LEU A 35 59.41 44.25 -3.96
N ALA A 36 58.36 45.07 -3.67
CA ALA A 36 58.27 46.20 -2.72
C ALA A 36 58.91 47.58 -2.96
N HIS A 37 58.13 48.68 -2.72
CA HIS A 37 58.46 49.73 -1.73
C HIS A 37 57.41 50.85 -1.45
N ARG A 38 57.24 51.17 -0.14
CA ARG A 38 57.14 52.50 0.54
C ARG A 38 56.04 53.58 0.28
N LEU A 39 55.28 53.82 1.37
CA LEU A 39 55.09 55.09 2.12
C LEU A 39 54.15 56.26 1.69
N SER A 40 53.11 56.47 2.52
CA SER A 40 52.65 57.76 3.10
C SER A 40 51.83 58.73 2.20
N SER A 41 51.04 59.69 2.67
CA SER A 41 50.77 60.28 4.02
C SER A 41 49.36 60.96 4.02
N ALA A 42 48.75 61.61 5.05
CA ALA A 42 49.01 61.92 6.47
C ALA A 42 47.70 62.35 7.22
N ARG A 43 47.75 62.51 8.56
CA ARG A 43 46.90 63.39 9.43
C ARG A 43 45.39 63.01 9.63
N SER A 44 44.72 63.29 10.77
CA SER A 44 45.17 63.79 12.10
C SER A 44 44.08 63.74 13.21
N ARG A 45 44.46 63.28 14.43
CA ARG A 45 43.95 63.59 15.80
C ARG A 45 42.54 63.14 16.27
N ARG A 46 42.54 62.36 17.38
CA ARG A 46 42.06 62.65 18.78
C ARG A 46 40.84 63.58 18.99
N SER A 47 39.99 63.44 20.01
CA SER A 47 40.09 62.70 21.30
C SER A 47 38.70 62.43 21.93
N ALA A 48 38.63 61.61 22.99
CA ALA A 48 37.42 61.32 23.78
C ALA A 48 37.41 62.06 25.14
N LEU A 49 36.24 62.15 25.81
CA LEU A 49 36.05 61.85 27.25
C LEU A 49 34.57 61.95 27.74
N ASN A 50 34.32 61.42 28.95
CA ASN A 50 33.01 61.23 29.59
C ASN A 50 32.40 62.51 30.20
N TRP A 51 31.08 62.50 30.46
CA TRP A 51 30.58 62.55 31.85
C TRP A 51 29.13 62.03 32.04
N LYS A 52 28.68 62.05 33.32
CA LYS A 52 27.45 61.51 33.96
C LYS A 52 27.18 62.40 35.21
N PRO A 53 26.10 62.27 36.02
CA PRO A 53 24.72 61.79 35.80
C PRO A 53 23.68 62.76 36.49
N SER A 54 22.55 62.22 37.01
CA SER A 54 21.68 62.79 38.09
C SER A 54 20.65 63.88 37.69
N SER A 55 19.47 64.04 38.32
CA SER A 55 18.67 63.17 39.24
C SER A 55 17.23 63.72 39.47
N ALA A 56 16.40 62.96 40.22
CA ALA A 56 15.19 63.40 40.98
C ALA A 56 13.90 63.79 40.20
N ARG A 57 12.66 63.61 40.71
CA ARG A 57 12.06 62.65 41.70
C ARG A 57 10.51 62.69 41.61
N ASN A 58 9.82 61.90 42.44
CA ASN A 58 8.36 61.76 42.66
C ASN A 58 7.67 60.78 41.67
N VAL A 59 6.84 59.76 42.04
CA VAL A 59 5.82 59.55 43.12
C VAL A 59 4.51 60.27 42.77
N SER A 60 3.31 59.66 42.66
CA SER A 60 2.78 58.36 43.18
C SER A 60 1.50 57.83 42.45
N ILE A 61 1.21 56.52 42.65
CA ILE A 61 -0.13 55.86 42.75
C ILE A 61 -0.99 55.55 41.48
N GLU A 62 -1.06 54.23 41.19
CA GLU A 62 -2.19 53.33 40.86
C GLU A 62 -3.17 53.45 39.66
N THR A 63 -3.68 52.24 39.30
CA THR A 63 -4.93 51.88 38.59
C THR A 63 -5.13 52.14 37.09
N SER A 64 -4.78 51.11 36.30
CA SER A 64 -5.66 50.42 35.32
C SER A 64 -6.56 51.22 34.36
N SER A 65 -6.27 51.15 33.05
CA SER A 65 -7.07 50.35 32.10
C SER A 65 -6.44 50.33 30.69
N LEU A 66 -6.73 49.28 29.91
CA LEU A 66 -6.23 49.11 28.54
C LEU A 66 -7.34 49.39 27.53
N PHE A 67 -7.36 50.60 26.96
CA PHE A 67 -8.08 50.88 25.71
C PHE A 67 -7.25 51.83 24.82
N PHE A 68 -6.98 51.39 23.58
CA PHE A 68 -6.42 52.24 22.54
C PHE A 68 -7.57 53.03 21.90
N GLN A 69 -7.57 54.35 22.09
CA GLN A 69 -8.49 55.26 21.42
C GLN A 69 -7.74 56.07 20.35
N GLU A 70 -8.42 56.38 19.24
CA GLU A 70 -7.81 56.95 18.05
C GLU A 70 -7.37 58.41 18.26
N ALA A 71 -6.10 58.71 17.94
CA ALA A 71 -5.60 60.07 17.85
C ALA A 71 -5.97 60.66 16.49
N MET A 72 -6.94 61.58 16.49
CA MET A 72 -7.30 62.41 15.35
C MET A 72 -6.27 63.53 15.19
N ASP A 73 -5.65 63.62 14.01
CA ASP A 73 -4.79 64.75 13.61
C ASP A 73 -5.23 65.29 12.25
N THR A 74 -5.16 66.61 12.08
CA THR A 74 -5.83 67.36 11.00
C THR A 74 -4.82 68.08 10.11
N SER A 75 -4.67 67.62 8.87
CA SER A 75 -4.04 68.42 7.82
C SER A 75 -4.65 68.16 6.45
N ASP A 76 -5.38 69.15 5.91
CA ASP A 76 -5.91 69.11 4.55
C ASP A 76 -4.78 69.26 3.52
N ARG A 77 -4.32 68.13 2.97
CA ARG A 77 -3.63 68.07 1.66
C ARG A 77 -4.10 66.83 0.90
N PRO A 78 -4.44 66.94 -0.39
CA PRO A 78 -4.82 65.78 -1.18
C PRO A 78 -3.61 64.83 -1.31
N PRO A 79 -3.78 63.51 -1.15
CA PRO A 79 -2.67 62.57 -1.25
C PRO A 79 -2.15 62.55 -2.69
N THR A 80 -0.96 63.12 -2.89
CA THR A 80 -0.24 63.10 -4.18
C THR A 80 -0.11 61.66 -4.65
N ALA A 81 -0.62 61.37 -5.85
CA ALA A 81 -0.83 60.00 -6.33
C ALA A 81 0.44 59.14 -6.26
N SER A 82 0.53 58.26 -5.26
CA SER A 82 1.60 57.29 -5.14
C SER A 82 1.59 56.39 -6.38
N ARG A 83 2.63 56.49 -7.22
CA ARG A 83 2.73 55.81 -8.52
C ARG A 83 2.25 54.35 -8.41
N PRO A 84 1.28 53.90 -9.24
CA PRO A 84 0.79 52.54 -9.16
C PRO A 84 1.96 51.57 -9.37
N ARG A 85 2.19 50.69 -8.39
CA ARG A 85 3.26 49.68 -8.46
C ARG A 85 3.06 48.86 -9.73
N LEU A 86 4.15 48.69 -10.50
CA LEU A 86 4.08 48.39 -11.91
C LEU A 86 3.30 47.11 -12.23
N ARG A 87 2.66 47.10 -13.41
CA ARG A 87 2.07 45.90 -14.03
C ARG A 87 3.11 44.78 -14.08
N ARG A 88 3.04 43.84 -13.13
CA ARG A 88 3.81 42.61 -13.17
C ARG A 88 3.19 41.67 -14.22
N SER A 89 4.04 41.07 -15.04
CA SER A 89 3.63 40.02 -15.98
C SER A 89 3.01 38.85 -15.19
N PRO A 90 2.02 38.10 -15.73
CA PRO A 90 1.59 36.82 -15.14
C PRO A 90 2.76 35.82 -15.02
N TRP A 91 3.82 36.00 -15.79
CA TRP A 91 5.06 35.24 -15.73
C TRP A 91 6.04 35.67 -14.62
N ALA A 92 5.81 36.80 -13.96
CA ALA A 92 6.74 37.33 -12.96
C ALA A 92 6.77 36.46 -11.69
N VAL A 93 7.96 35.96 -11.35
CA VAL A 93 8.21 35.15 -10.16
C VAL A 93 9.05 35.93 -9.15
N THR A 94 8.74 35.80 -7.86
CA THR A 94 9.61 36.25 -6.77
C THR A 94 10.60 35.16 -6.38
N PHE A 95 11.81 35.53 -5.96
CA PHE A 95 12.84 34.60 -5.48
C PHE A 95 12.32 33.60 -4.41
N LEU A 96 11.44 34.03 -3.50
CA LEU A 96 10.84 33.17 -2.48
C LEU A 96 9.99 32.03 -3.08
N VAL A 97 9.13 32.34 -4.06
CA VAL A 97 8.32 31.35 -4.79
C VAL A 97 9.22 30.40 -5.61
N VAL A 98 10.27 30.92 -6.26
CA VAL A 98 11.24 30.10 -7.00
C VAL A 98 11.96 29.12 -6.07
N LEU A 99 12.54 29.62 -4.96
CA LEU A 99 13.26 28.81 -3.98
C LEU A 99 12.35 27.73 -3.35
N ALA A 100 11.15 28.12 -2.90
CA ALA A 100 10.18 27.16 -2.35
C ALA A 100 9.77 26.10 -3.37
N SER A 101 9.60 26.48 -4.65
CA SER A 101 9.26 25.53 -5.71
C SER A 101 10.41 24.59 -6.05
N ILE A 102 11.64 25.08 -6.15
CA ILE A 102 12.83 24.25 -6.40
C ILE A 102 13.01 23.22 -5.27
N LEU A 103 12.87 23.64 -4.01
CA LEU A 103 12.96 22.73 -2.86
C LEU A 103 11.82 21.70 -2.88
N GLY A 104 10.57 22.13 -3.09
CA GLY A 104 9.40 21.22 -3.15
C GLY A 104 9.48 20.19 -4.30
N ILE A 105 9.91 20.62 -5.49
CA ILE A 105 10.12 19.74 -6.64
C ILE A 105 11.32 18.81 -6.38
N GLY A 106 12.41 19.32 -5.77
CA GLY A 106 13.58 18.52 -5.39
C GLY A 106 13.25 17.40 -4.39
N PHE A 107 12.43 17.68 -3.38
CA PHE A 107 11.90 16.66 -2.48
C PHE A 107 11.02 15.64 -3.22
N GLN A 108 10.11 16.08 -4.09
CA GLN A 108 9.27 15.16 -4.86
C GLN A 108 10.08 14.26 -5.80
N ALA A 109 11.09 14.83 -6.48
CA ALA A 109 12.01 14.08 -7.33
C ALA A 109 12.85 13.08 -6.51
N SER A 110 13.26 13.44 -5.29
CA SER A 110 13.97 12.54 -4.37
C SER A 110 13.10 11.38 -3.89
N VAL A 111 11.82 11.64 -3.57
CA VAL A 111 10.83 10.60 -3.20
C VAL A 111 10.61 9.63 -4.37
N ILE A 112 10.36 10.14 -5.58
CA ILE A 112 10.14 9.31 -6.77
C ILE A 112 11.41 8.51 -7.11
N SER A 113 12.56 9.17 -7.18
CA SER A 113 13.86 8.53 -7.49
C SER A 113 14.21 7.45 -6.48
N SER A 114 14.03 7.72 -5.17
CA SER A 114 14.24 6.72 -4.12
C SER A 114 13.29 5.53 -4.28
N SER A 115 11.98 5.77 -4.50
CA SER A 115 11.00 4.70 -4.69
C SER A 115 11.27 3.80 -5.91
N ALA A 116 12.04 4.28 -6.89
CA ALA A 116 12.41 3.55 -8.10
C ALA A 116 13.84 2.95 -8.06
N THR A 117 14.66 3.24 -7.03
CA THR A 117 16.10 2.87 -7.02
C THR A 117 16.65 2.39 -5.68
N ARG A 118 15.92 2.56 -4.56
CA ARG A 118 16.39 2.23 -3.20
C ARG A 118 15.40 1.33 -2.47
N GLN A 119 15.91 0.44 -1.62
CA GLN A 119 15.10 -0.41 -0.74
C GLN A 119 14.02 -1.21 -1.51
N LEU A 120 14.39 -1.73 -2.69
CA LEU A 120 13.56 -2.59 -3.54
C LEU A 120 13.76 -4.05 -3.13
N ASP A 121 12.67 -4.80 -2.99
CA ASP A 121 12.73 -6.25 -2.78
C ASP A 121 13.14 -6.98 -4.10
N PRO A 122 13.97 -8.04 -4.06
CA PRO A 122 14.42 -8.73 -5.26
C PRO A 122 13.29 -9.59 -5.88
N LYS A 123 13.21 -9.60 -7.22
CA LYS A 123 12.18 -10.32 -7.97
C LYS A 123 12.54 -11.80 -8.12
N GLY A 124 11.77 -12.69 -7.46
CA GLY A 124 11.98 -14.15 -7.52
C GLY A 124 10.86 -14.96 -8.18
N CYS A 125 9.85 -14.32 -8.76
CA CYS A 125 8.68 -15.00 -9.30
C CYS A 125 9.01 -15.80 -10.58
N ARG A 126 9.00 -17.13 -10.49
CA ARG A 126 9.19 -18.03 -11.63
C ARG A 126 7.95 -18.11 -12.51
N MET A 127 8.15 -18.22 -13.82
CA MET A 127 7.07 -18.27 -14.82
C MET A 127 6.31 -19.59 -14.77
N SER A 128 4.97 -19.51 -14.84
CA SER A 128 4.09 -20.67 -14.92
C SER A 128 3.54 -20.88 -16.33
N TYR A 129 3.34 -22.14 -16.69
CA TYR A 129 2.78 -22.58 -17.97
C TYR A 129 1.51 -23.42 -17.73
N MET A 130 0.55 -23.33 -18.66
CA MET A 130 -0.78 -23.93 -18.57
C MET A 130 -1.45 -23.97 -19.96
N ARG A 131 -2.50 -24.78 -20.12
CA ARG A 131 -3.32 -24.93 -21.33
C ARG A 131 -4.79 -24.68 -20.99
N PRO A 132 -5.20 -23.41 -20.79
CA PRO A 132 -6.49 -23.07 -20.20
C PRO A 132 -7.64 -23.25 -21.20
N SER A 133 -8.69 -23.97 -20.78
CA SER A 133 -10.01 -23.96 -21.40
C SER A 133 -11.02 -23.30 -20.47
N PHE A 134 -12.02 -22.62 -21.05
CA PHE A 134 -13.11 -21.98 -20.31
C PHE A 134 -14.43 -22.35 -20.97
N SER A 135 -15.28 -23.09 -20.25
CA SER A 135 -16.67 -23.31 -20.65
C SER A 135 -17.52 -22.16 -20.09
N LYS A 136 -18.35 -21.51 -20.92
CA LYS A 136 -19.34 -20.54 -20.44
C LYS A 136 -20.56 -21.31 -19.95
N LEU A 137 -21.08 -20.94 -18.78
CA LEU A 137 -22.31 -21.52 -18.26
C LEU A 137 -23.50 -20.71 -18.80
N GLU A 138 -24.00 -21.09 -19.97
CA GLU A 138 -24.98 -20.30 -20.72
C GLU A 138 -26.40 -20.35 -20.12
N GLU A 139 -26.70 -21.38 -19.33
CA GLU A 139 -27.95 -21.51 -18.55
C GLU A 139 -28.02 -20.56 -17.34
N PHE A 140 -26.91 -19.92 -16.94
CA PHE A 140 -26.92 -18.88 -15.91
C PHE A 140 -27.30 -17.52 -16.52
N ASP A 141 -28.57 -17.40 -16.89
CA ASP A 141 -29.09 -16.31 -17.70
C ASP A 141 -29.95 -15.29 -16.92
N ASN A 142 -30.80 -14.53 -17.62
CA ASN A 142 -31.64 -13.49 -17.00
C ASN A 142 -32.77 -14.05 -16.10
N GLU A 143 -33.09 -15.35 -16.16
CA GLU A 143 -34.00 -15.98 -15.19
C GLU A 143 -33.36 -16.06 -13.79
N TYR A 144 -32.05 -16.27 -13.72
CA TYR A 144 -31.30 -16.31 -12.46
C TYR A 144 -30.84 -14.93 -11.98
N THR A 145 -30.41 -14.05 -12.88
CA THR A 145 -29.87 -12.74 -12.48
C THR A 145 -30.04 -11.65 -13.52
N ARG A 146 -30.52 -10.49 -13.06
CA ARG A 146 -30.66 -9.25 -13.86
C ARG A 146 -29.36 -8.75 -14.48
N PHE A 147 -28.21 -9.29 -14.06
CA PHE A 147 -26.89 -8.92 -14.59
C PHE A 147 -26.32 -9.94 -15.60
N ALA A 148 -27.07 -10.95 -16.06
CA ALA A 148 -26.56 -11.97 -16.99
C ALA A 148 -26.17 -11.43 -18.39
N THR A 149 -26.66 -10.25 -18.75
CA THR A 149 -26.20 -9.49 -19.94
C THR A 149 -24.98 -8.59 -19.65
N LYS A 150 -24.69 -8.30 -18.37
CA LYS A 150 -23.60 -7.44 -17.90
C LYS A 150 -22.33 -8.22 -17.52
N TYR A 151 -22.49 -9.44 -17.00
CA TYR A 151 -21.42 -10.31 -16.49
C TYR A 151 -21.54 -11.72 -17.09
N SER A 152 -20.54 -12.58 -16.88
CA SER A 152 -20.62 -13.98 -17.30
C SER A 152 -19.85 -14.91 -16.35
N LEU A 153 -20.37 -16.13 -16.19
CA LEU A 153 -19.81 -17.17 -15.34
C LEU A 153 -19.16 -18.25 -16.22
N TYR A 154 -17.93 -18.62 -15.87
CA TYR A 154 -17.14 -19.62 -16.60
C TYR A 154 -16.64 -20.73 -15.66
N LEU A 155 -16.54 -21.94 -16.19
CA LEU A 155 -15.88 -23.08 -15.56
C LEU A 155 -14.52 -23.32 -16.24
N TYR A 156 -13.45 -23.36 -15.45
CA TYR A 156 -12.09 -23.65 -15.90
C TYR A 156 -11.87 -25.15 -16.07
N ARG A 157 -11.17 -25.52 -17.15
CA ARG A 157 -10.74 -26.90 -17.43
C ARG A 157 -9.31 -26.89 -18.01
N GLU A 158 -8.42 -27.74 -17.51
CA GLU A 158 -7.03 -27.80 -17.99
C GLU A 158 -6.89 -28.79 -19.15
N GLN A 159 -6.53 -28.32 -20.35
CA GLN A 159 -6.56 -29.14 -21.56
C GLN A 159 -5.52 -30.27 -21.53
N GLY A 160 -6.04 -31.50 -21.61
CA GLY A 160 -5.26 -32.74 -21.50
C GLY A 160 -5.40 -33.43 -20.13
N ILE A 161 -5.97 -32.75 -19.12
CA ILE A 161 -6.30 -33.32 -17.81
C ILE A 161 -7.82 -33.44 -17.67
N ASP A 162 -8.54 -32.34 -17.89
CA ASP A 162 -9.99 -32.34 -17.94
C ASP A 162 -10.48 -32.31 -19.39
N GLN A 163 -11.47 -33.16 -19.72
CA GLN A 163 -12.08 -33.25 -21.05
C GLN A 163 -13.61 -33.02 -21.03
N ASP A 164 -14.23 -33.03 -19.86
CA ASP A 164 -15.68 -32.90 -19.63
C ASP A 164 -16.01 -31.55 -18.98
N THR A 165 -17.18 -31.00 -19.30
CA THR A 165 -17.74 -29.82 -18.62
C THR A 165 -18.39 -30.17 -17.29
N LYS A 166 -18.86 -31.43 -17.09
CA LYS A 166 -19.57 -31.83 -15.86
C LYS A 166 -18.77 -31.59 -14.57
N VAL A 167 -19.46 -31.17 -13.51
CA VAL A 167 -18.89 -30.95 -12.18
C VAL A 167 -18.70 -32.28 -11.43
N ARG A 168 -17.64 -32.38 -10.64
CA ARG A 168 -17.23 -33.65 -9.96
C ARG A 168 -16.47 -33.48 -8.65
N GLY A 169 -16.04 -32.26 -8.37
CA GLY A 169 -15.09 -31.92 -7.32
C GLY A 169 -15.70 -31.18 -6.13
N ALA A 170 -14.86 -30.42 -5.44
CA ALA A 170 -15.28 -29.35 -4.53
C ALA A 170 -15.33 -28.01 -5.30
N PRO A 171 -16.38 -27.18 -5.13
CA PRO A 171 -16.53 -25.92 -5.86
C PRO A 171 -15.65 -24.80 -5.29
N VAL A 172 -14.91 -24.15 -6.18
CA VAL A 172 -14.07 -22.97 -5.90
C VAL A 172 -14.47 -21.86 -6.88
N ILE A 173 -14.70 -20.63 -6.42
CA ILE A 173 -14.97 -19.48 -7.29
C ILE A 173 -13.90 -18.40 -7.15
N PHE A 174 -13.35 -17.97 -8.29
CA PHE A 174 -12.38 -16.89 -8.38
C PHE A 174 -13.05 -15.56 -8.76
N LEU A 175 -12.74 -14.51 -8.01
CA LEU A 175 -13.22 -13.15 -8.21
C LEU A 175 -12.04 -12.24 -8.63
N PRO A 176 -12.02 -11.72 -9.87
CA PRO A 176 -10.92 -10.90 -10.37
C PRO A 176 -10.82 -9.52 -9.72
N GLY A 177 -9.67 -8.88 -9.90
CA GLY A 177 -9.37 -7.55 -9.37
C GLY A 177 -10.00 -6.38 -10.14
N ASN A 178 -9.65 -5.15 -9.73
CA ASN A 178 -9.97 -3.94 -10.50
C ASN A 178 -9.35 -4.03 -11.91
N GLN A 179 -10.17 -3.90 -12.95
CA GLN A 179 -9.75 -4.13 -14.34
C GLN A 179 -9.16 -5.54 -14.58
N GLY A 180 -9.55 -6.52 -13.76
CA GLY A 180 -9.19 -7.92 -13.93
C GLY A 180 -10.18 -8.67 -14.82
N SER A 181 -9.67 -9.61 -15.60
CA SER A 181 -10.45 -10.57 -16.40
C SER A 181 -10.55 -11.90 -15.68
N PHE A 182 -11.66 -12.64 -15.87
CA PHE A 182 -11.87 -14.02 -15.41
C PHE A 182 -10.67 -14.96 -15.65
N ARG A 183 -9.90 -14.69 -16.72
CA ARG A 183 -8.69 -15.42 -17.12
C ARG A 183 -7.57 -15.36 -16.09
N GLN A 184 -7.60 -14.45 -15.11
CA GLN A 184 -6.62 -14.33 -14.04
C GLN A 184 -6.44 -15.61 -13.20
N VAL A 185 -7.50 -16.43 -13.07
CA VAL A 185 -7.46 -17.69 -12.30
C VAL A 185 -6.51 -18.76 -12.87
N ARG A 186 -6.20 -18.68 -14.17
CA ARG A 186 -5.58 -19.75 -14.95
C ARG A 186 -4.36 -20.45 -14.31
N PRO A 187 -3.39 -19.76 -13.66
CA PRO A 187 -2.20 -20.45 -13.19
C PRO A 187 -2.49 -21.29 -11.95
N LEU A 188 -3.39 -20.81 -11.09
CA LEU A 188 -3.76 -21.47 -9.85
C LEU A 188 -4.71 -22.65 -10.11
N ALA A 189 -5.68 -22.49 -11.02
CA ALA A 189 -6.56 -23.58 -11.44
C ALA A 189 -5.76 -24.70 -12.14
N ALA A 190 -4.83 -24.35 -13.05
CA ALA A 190 -3.92 -25.32 -13.65
C ALA A 190 -3.04 -26.02 -12.60
N ALA A 191 -2.46 -25.28 -11.65
CA ALA A 191 -1.65 -25.88 -10.57
C ALA A 191 -2.44 -26.90 -9.74
N ALA A 192 -3.71 -26.61 -9.47
CA ALA A 192 -4.59 -27.52 -8.74
C ALA A 192 -4.98 -28.76 -9.56
N ALA A 193 -5.37 -28.59 -10.84
CA ALA A 193 -5.74 -29.69 -11.72
C ALA A 193 -4.56 -30.66 -11.93
N THR A 194 -3.37 -30.13 -12.24
CA THR A 194 -2.13 -30.90 -12.37
C THR A 194 -1.78 -31.64 -11.08
N TYR A 195 -1.80 -30.98 -9.92
CA TYR A 195 -1.42 -31.63 -8.66
C TYR A 195 -2.41 -32.73 -8.21
N PHE A 196 -3.71 -32.59 -8.52
CA PHE A 196 -4.65 -33.69 -8.29
C PHE A 196 -4.37 -34.87 -9.22
N HIS A 197 -4.23 -34.63 -10.52
CA HIS A 197 -4.05 -35.69 -11.50
C HIS A 197 -2.71 -36.46 -11.37
N GLU A 198 -1.62 -35.73 -11.14
CA GLU A 198 -0.27 -36.31 -11.06
C GLU A 198 0.06 -36.93 -9.68
N VAL A 199 -0.63 -36.50 -8.61
CA VAL A 199 -0.30 -36.92 -7.23
C VAL A 199 -1.52 -37.45 -6.49
N LEU A 200 -2.50 -36.59 -6.15
CA LEU A 200 -3.56 -36.97 -5.20
C LEU A 200 -4.52 -38.05 -5.72
N GLN A 201 -4.71 -38.17 -7.04
CA GLN A 201 -5.54 -39.20 -7.66
C GLN A 201 -4.95 -40.61 -7.48
N GLN A 202 -3.63 -40.72 -7.22
CA GLN A 202 -2.91 -41.98 -7.01
C GLN A 202 -2.72 -42.30 -5.52
N ASP A 203 -3.02 -41.35 -4.62
CA ASP A 203 -2.96 -41.52 -3.17
C ASP A 203 -4.32 -41.95 -2.62
N GLU A 204 -4.51 -43.27 -2.47
CA GLU A 204 -5.72 -43.85 -1.88
C GLU A 204 -6.06 -43.26 -0.50
N SER A 205 -5.05 -42.86 0.29
CA SER A 205 -5.25 -42.28 1.62
C SER A 205 -5.83 -40.87 1.54
N ALA A 206 -5.33 -40.04 0.62
CA ALA A 206 -5.89 -38.71 0.36
C ALA A 206 -7.31 -38.81 -0.25
N VAL A 207 -7.52 -39.72 -1.21
CA VAL A 207 -8.83 -39.99 -1.82
C VAL A 207 -9.85 -40.44 -0.76
N LYS A 208 -9.46 -41.30 0.18
CA LYS A 208 -10.29 -41.74 1.31
C LYS A 208 -10.51 -40.63 2.34
N ALA A 209 -9.53 -39.76 2.56
CA ALA A 209 -9.63 -38.58 3.43
C ALA A 209 -10.46 -37.42 2.83
N GLY A 210 -11.11 -37.62 1.68
CA GLY A 210 -12.01 -36.64 1.07
C GLY A 210 -11.38 -35.74 0.02
N ALA A 211 -10.18 -36.04 -0.48
CA ALA A 211 -9.61 -35.34 -1.63
C ALA A 211 -10.33 -35.73 -2.93
N ARG A 212 -10.79 -34.73 -3.69
CA ARG A 212 -11.24 -34.81 -5.09
C ARG A 212 -10.73 -33.56 -5.81
N SER A 213 -10.82 -33.54 -7.15
CA SER A 213 -10.46 -32.36 -7.94
C SER A 213 -11.22 -31.09 -7.49
N LEU A 214 -10.73 -29.92 -7.87
CA LEU A 214 -11.37 -28.63 -7.59
C LEU A 214 -12.03 -28.10 -8.87
N ASP A 215 -13.35 -27.90 -8.83
CA ASP A 215 -14.08 -27.26 -9.92
C ASP A 215 -13.92 -25.74 -9.79
N PHE A 216 -12.99 -25.18 -10.57
CA PHE A 216 -12.68 -23.74 -10.57
C PHE A 216 -13.65 -22.96 -11.45
N PHE A 217 -14.65 -22.35 -10.84
CA PHE A 217 -15.47 -21.31 -11.43
C PHE A 217 -14.73 -19.96 -11.41
N THR A 218 -15.00 -19.10 -12.39
CA THR A 218 -14.45 -17.75 -12.46
C THR A 218 -15.43 -16.80 -13.14
N VAL A 219 -15.46 -15.55 -12.68
CA VAL A 219 -16.43 -14.54 -13.14
C VAL A 219 -15.76 -13.51 -14.04
N ASP A 220 -16.39 -13.19 -15.17
CA ASP A 220 -16.04 -11.99 -15.93
C ASP A 220 -16.91 -10.80 -15.49
N PHE A 221 -16.25 -9.80 -14.90
CA PHE A 221 -16.85 -8.51 -14.55
C PHE A 221 -16.67 -7.45 -15.66
N ASN A 222 -16.39 -7.88 -16.91
CA ASN A 222 -16.07 -7.02 -18.05
C ASN A 222 -14.92 -6.02 -17.75
N GLU A 223 -14.01 -6.42 -16.84
CA GLU A 223 -12.90 -5.63 -16.31
C GLU A 223 -13.30 -4.22 -15.79
N GLU A 224 -14.43 -4.12 -15.08
CA GLU A 224 -14.86 -2.86 -14.46
C GLU A 224 -13.82 -2.26 -13.48
N LEU A 225 -13.83 -0.94 -13.37
CA LEU A 225 -12.94 -0.13 -12.52
C LEU A 225 -13.45 -0.05 -11.06
N THR A 226 -13.58 -1.21 -10.42
CA THR A 226 -14.11 -1.41 -9.06
C THR A 226 -13.45 -0.56 -7.97
N ALA A 227 -12.17 -0.19 -8.13
CA ALA A 227 -11.44 0.63 -7.15
C ALA A 227 -11.87 2.11 -7.13
N PHE A 228 -12.72 2.55 -8.07
CA PHE A 228 -13.10 3.96 -8.25
C PHE A 228 -14.62 4.22 -8.11
N HIS A 229 -15.46 3.19 -8.01
CA HIS A 229 -16.93 3.33 -8.04
C HIS A 229 -17.62 2.29 -7.13
N GLY A 230 -18.27 2.75 -6.07
CA GLY A 230 -18.85 1.89 -5.04
C GLY A 230 -20.03 1.03 -5.49
N GLN A 231 -20.94 1.56 -6.33
CA GLN A 231 -22.11 0.79 -6.78
C GLN A 231 -21.71 -0.48 -7.53
N THR A 232 -20.63 -0.44 -8.31
CA THR A 232 -20.11 -1.62 -9.00
C THR A 232 -19.77 -2.77 -8.04
N ILE A 233 -19.27 -2.49 -6.83
CA ILE A 233 -18.96 -3.55 -5.84
C ILE A 233 -20.25 -4.24 -5.36
N LEU A 234 -21.36 -3.50 -5.26
CA LEU A 234 -22.67 -4.05 -4.91
C LEU A 234 -23.26 -4.86 -6.07
N ASP A 235 -23.21 -4.35 -7.30
CA ASP A 235 -23.65 -5.08 -8.51
C ASP A 235 -22.94 -6.44 -8.61
N GLN A 236 -21.61 -6.45 -8.40
CA GLN A 236 -20.79 -7.66 -8.44
C GLN A 236 -21.09 -8.60 -7.26
N ALA A 237 -21.26 -8.09 -6.05
CA ALA A 237 -21.58 -8.91 -4.88
C ALA A 237 -22.97 -9.56 -4.99
N GLU A 238 -23.95 -8.85 -5.55
CA GLU A 238 -25.29 -9.38 -5.83
C GLU A 238 -25.22 -10.52 -6.86
N TYR A 239 -24.55 -10.29 -8.00
CA TYR A 239 -24.37 -11.30 -9.05
C TYR A 239 -23.63 -12.55 -8.56
N VAL A 240 -22.55 -12.41 -7.78
CA VAL A 240 -21.78 -13.57 -7.30
C VAL A 240 -22.56 -14.40 -6.28
N ASN A 241 -23.43 -13.79 -5.47
CA ASN A 241 -24.33 -14.54 -4.58
C ASN A 241 -25.33 -15.40 -5.38
N GLU A 242 -25.88 -14.90 -6.50
CA GLU A 242 -26.70 -15.71 -7.41
C GLU A 242 -25.87 -16.79 -8.13
N ALA A 243 -24.64 -16.47 -8.55
CA ALA A 243 -23.74 -17.44 -9.16
C ALA A 243 -23.39 -18.59 -8.19
N ILE A 244 -23.24 -18.32 -6.89
CA ILE A 244 -23.04 -19.37 -5.88
C ILE A 244 -24.29 -20.25 -5.75
N ARG A 245 -25.49 -19.66 -5.73
CA ARG A 245 -26.75 -20.43 -5.70
C ARG A 245 -26.85 -21.36 -6.92
N TYR A 246 -26.56 -20.84 -8.11
CA TYR A 246 -26.52 -21.61 -9.35
C TYR A 246 -25.45 -22.72 -9.35
N ILE A 247 -24.21 -22.40 -8.91
CA ILE A 247 -23.12 -23.38 -8.80
C ILE A 247 -23.50 -24.54 -7.89
N LEU A 248 -24.15 -24.28 -6.75
CA LEU A 248 -24.60 -25.34 -5.85
C LEU A 248 -25.69 -26.21 -6.50
N SER A 249 -26.62 -25.63 -7.28
CA SER A 249 -27.61 -26.44 -8.02
C SER A 249 -27.02 -27.33 -9.13
N LEU A 250 -25.86 -26.99 -9.72
CA LEU A 250 -25.21 -27.85 -10.72
C LEU A 250 -24.76 -29.22 -10.17
N TYR A 251 -24.51 -29.31 -8.86
CA TYR A 251 -24.18 -30.60 -8.24
C TYR A 251 -25.41 -31.47 -7.99
N LEU A 252 -26.61 -30.87 -7.92
CA LEU A 252 -27.89 -31.55 -7.69
C LEU A 252 -28.50 -32.14 -8.97
N ASP A 253 -28.06 -31.70 -10.16
CA ASP A 253 -28.53 -32.25 -11.44
C ASP A 253 -27.60 -33.37 -11.96
N PRO A 254 -28.06 -34.63 -12.09
CA PRO A 254 -27.29 -35.73 -12.70
C PRO A 254 -26.84 -35.50 -14.16
N ARG A 255 -27.38 -34.49 -14.85
CA ARG A 255 -26.90 -34.09 -16.18
C ARG A 255 -25.64 -33.25 -16.08
N ALA A 256 -25.62 -32.25 -15.19
CA ALA A 256 -24.48 -31.36 -14.97
C ALA A 256 -23.40 -31.96 -14.05
N SER A 257 -23.78 -32.86 -13.16
CA SER A 257 -22.90 -33.56 -12.21
C SER A 257 -22.42 -34.92 -12.74
N ASN A 258 -21.20 -35.31 -12.36
CA ASN A 258 -20.65 -36.66 -12.46
C ASN A 258 -19.90 -36.99 -11.16
N ARG A 259 -20.63 -36.89 -10.04
CA ARG A 259 -20.15 -37.10 -8.68
C ARG A 259 -20.69 -38.43 -8.14
N ASP A 260 -19.91 -39.03 -7.25
CA ASP A 260 -20.23 -40.26 -6.53
C ASP A 260 -21.53 -40.10 -5.70
N PRO A 261 -22.58 -40.92 -5.92
CA PRO A 261 -23.85 -40.82 -5.21
C PRO A 261 -23.78 -41.02 -3.68
N ASP A 262 -22.73 -41.68 -3.19
CA ASP A 262 -22.54 -41.90 -1.75
C ASP A 262 -21.95 -40.65 -1.03
N LEU A 263 -21.55 -39.60 -1.78
CA LEU A 263 -21.03 -38.36 -1.23
C LEU A 263 -22.13 -37.30 -1.01
N PRO A 264 -22.13 -36.57 0.12
CA PRO A 264 -23.12 -35.53 0.38
C PRO A 264 -22.95 -34.32 -0.57
N ASP A 265 -24.08 -33.70 -0.90
CA ASP A 265 -24.15 -32.53 -1.78
C ASP A 265 -23.35 -31.32 -1.24
N PRO A 266 -22.70 -30.54 -2.12
CA PRO A 266 -22.14 -29.25 -1.77
C PRO A 266 -23.20 -28.27 -1.24
N THR A 267 -22.92 -27.69 -0.07
CA THR A 267 -23.71 -26.62 0.56
C THR A 267 -22.96 -25.29 0.60
N SER A 268 -21.67 -25.26 0.22
CA SER A 268 -20.84 -24.06 0.32
C SER A 268 -19.63 -24.09 -0.64
N VAL A 269 -19.22 -22.89 -1.07
CA VAL A 269 -18.15 -22.66 -2.07
C VAL A 269 -16.92 -22.00 -1.40
N ILE A 270 -15.72 -22.32 -1.90
CA ILE A 270 -14.47 -21.65 -1.51
C ILE A 270 -14.27 -20.40 -2.38
N ILE A 271 -14.04 -19.22 -1.77
CA ILE A 271 -13.83 -17.96 -2.49
C ILE A 271 -12.34 -17.62 -2.60
N LEU A 272 -11.88 -17.29 -3.80
CA LEU A 272 -10.55 -16.78 -4.09
C LEU A 272 -10.64 -15.35 -4.67
N GLY A 273 -10.32 -14.34 -3.87
CA GLY A 273 -10.47 -12.93 -4.28
C GLY A 273 -9.14 -12.22 -4.55
N HIS A 274 -8.89 -11.79 -5.78
CA HIS A 274 -7.73 -10.94 -6.10
C HIS A 274 -8.09 -9.46 -5.93
N SER A 275 -7.23 -8.68 -5.27
CA SER A 275 -7.36 -7.22 -5.20
C SER A 275 -8.78 -6.81 -4.72
N MET A 276 -9.48 -5.96 -5.47
CA MET A 276 -10.88 -5.58 -5.19
C MET A 276 -11.87 -6.76 -5.18
N GLY A 277 -11.59 -7.88 -5.86
CA GLY A 277 -12.40 -9.10 -5.78
C GLY A 277 -12.42 -9.71 -4.36
N GLY A 278 -11.36 -9.50 -3.57
CA GLY A 278 -11.36 -9.82 -2.13
C GLY A 278 -12.27 -8.91 -1.29
N ILE A 279 -12.64 -7.75 -1.81
CA ILE A 279 -13.61 -6.83 -1.19
C ILE A 279 -15.03 -7.20 -1.61
N VAL A 280 -15.25 -7.59 -2.88
CA VAL A 280 -16.51 -8.21 -3.34
C VAL A 280 -16.84 -9.43 -2.48
N ALA A 281 -15.87 -10.33 -2.25
CA ALA A 281 -16.02 -11.51 -1.37
C ALA A 281 -16.51 -11.17 0.05
N ARG A 282 -16.07 -10.04 0.64
CA ARG A 282 -16.53 -9.58 1.97
C ARG A 282 -17.84 -8.81 1.92
N THR A 283 -18.15 -8.17 0.78
CA THR A 283 -19.41 -7.46 0.51
C THR A 283 -20.56 -8.45 0.39
N MET A 284 -20.35 -9.58 -0.29
CA MET A 284 -21.33 -10.65 -0.47
C MET A 284 -22.01 -11.08 0.83
N LEU A 285 -21.26 -11.16 1.95
CA LEU A 285 -21.76 -11.56 3.26
C LEU A 285 -22.68 -10.54 3.96
N ILE A 286 -22.80 -9.32 3.42
CA ILE A 286 -23.74 -8.28 3.91
C ILE A 286 -24.86 -7.96 2.90
N MET A 287 -24.89 -8.64 1.75
CA MET A 287 -25.95 -8.46 0.75
C MET A 287 -27.21 -9.25 1.13
N PRO A 288 -28.42 -8.72 0.86
CA PRO A 288 -29.68 -9.36 1.27
C PRO A 288 -29.97 -10.68 0.57
N ASN A 289 -29.32 -10.99 -0.56
CA ASN A 289 -29.46 -12.24 -1.28
C ASN A 289 -28.48 -13.35 -0.83
N TYR A 290 -27.64 -13.07 0.18
CA TYR A 290 -26.66 -14.02 0.70
C TYR A 290 -27.33 -15.24 1.35
N GLN A 291 -27.03 -16.42 0.81
CA GLN A 291 -27.41 -17.68 1.44
C GLN A 291 -26.49 -17.98 2.61
N SER A 292 -27.03 -18.00 3.83
CA SER A 292 -26.25 -18.30 5.04
C SER A 292 -25.50 -19.64 4.92
N ASN A 293 -24.27 -19.67 5.45
CA ASN A 293 -23.31 -20.79 5.36
C ASN A 293 -22.85 -21.19 3.94
N SER A 294 -23.35 -20.59 2.85
CA SER A 294 -22.90 -20.89 1.48
C SER A 294 -21.44 -20.53 1.19
N ILE A 295 -20.78 -19.85 2.13
CA ILE A 295 -19.36 -19.48 2.08
C ILE A 295 -18.76 -19.81 3.43
N ASN A 296 -17.72 -20.66 3.44
CA ASN A 296 -16.98 -20.99 4.66
C ASN A 296 -15.49 -20.58 4.60
N THR A 297 -14.92 -20.42 3.41
CA THR A 297 -13.50 -20.10 3.21
C THR A 297 -13.35 -18.96 2.22
N ILE A 298 -12.59 -17.93 2.60
CA ILE A 298 -12.17 -16.83 1.74
C ILE A 298 -10.65 -16.72 1.84
N VAL A 299 -9.95 -16.87 0.71
CA VAL A 299 -8.51 -16.55 0.58
C VAL A 299 -8.39 -15.36 -0.36
N THR A 300 -7.64 -14.33 0.04
CA THR A 300 -7.51 -13.11 -0.77
C THR A 300 -6.06 -12.76 -1.06
N LEU A 301 -5.79 -12.28 -2.28
CA LEU A 301 -4.46 -11.99 -2.82
C LEU A 301 -4.33 -10.49 -3.10
N SER A 302 -3.44 -9.78 -2.37
CA SER A 302 -3.26 -8.31 -2.43
C SER A 302 -4.57 -7.50 -2.30
N ALA A 303 -5.53 -7.99 -1.50
CA ALA A 303 -6.82 -7.33 -1.31
C ALA A 303 -6.74 -6.22 -0.23
N PRO A 304 -7.17 -4.97 -0.52
CA PRO A 304 -7.05 -3.84 0.40
C PRO A 304 -8.14 -3.83 1.49
N HIS A 305 -8.12 -4.78 2.43
CA HIS A 305 -9.16 -4.93 3.46
C HIS A 305 -9.31 -3.77 4.45
N ALA A 306 -8.22 -3.10 4.80
CA ALA A 306 -8.22 -2.09 5.86
C ALA A 306 -8.93 -0.79 5.45
N ARG A 307 -8.67 -0.30 4.23
CA ARG A 307 -9.22 0.95 3.67
C ARG A 307 -9.12 0.98 2.13
N PRO A 308 -9.97 1.75 1.43
CA PRO A 308 -9.94 1.75 -0.04
C PRO A 308 -8.65 2.37 -0.61
N PRO A 309 -8.17 1.90 -1.78
CA PRO A 309 -6.94 2.40 -2.42
C PRO A 309 -6.97 3.90 -2.79
N VAL A 310 -8.17 4.45 -2.99
CA VAL A 310 -8.50 5.88 -3.21
C VAL A 310 -9.86 6.20 -2.56
N SER A 311 -10.13 7.47 -2.23
CA SER A 311 -11.35 7.92 -1.52
C SER A 311 -12.18 8.93 -2.32
N PHE A 312 -12.16 8.82 -3.66
CA PHE A 312 -12.81 9.76 -4.59
C PHE A 312 -14.32 9.58 -4.73
N ASP A 313 -14.85 8.40 -4.44
CA ASP A 313 -16.29 8.14 -4.37
C ASP A 313 -16.76 8.00 -2.91
N ARG A 314 -17.92 8.59 -2.60
CA ARG A 314 -18.60 8.51 -1.31
C ARG A 314 -19.18 7.12 -1.05
N GLN A 315 -19.71 6.45 -2.08
CA GLN A 315 -20.35 5.16 -1.92
C GLN A 315 -19.33 4.07 -1.61
N LEU A 316 -18.17 4.08 -2.28
CA LEU A 316 -17.00 3.24 -1.98
C LEU A 316 -16.57 3.37 -0.51
N VAL A 317 -16.37 4.60 -0.01
CA VAL A 317 -15.99 4.84 1.39
C VAL A 317 -17.08 4.36 2.37
N LYS A 318 -18.37 4.51 2.04
CA LYS A 318 -19.47 3.98 2.85
C LYS A 318 -19.45 2.45 2.90
N ILE A 319 -19.33 1.78 1.76
CA ILE A 319 -19.33 0.31 1.66
C ILE A 319 -18.20 -0.28 2.51
N TYR A 320 -16.99 0.30 2.46
CA TYR A 320 -15.88 -0.11 3.31
C TYR A 320 -16.19 0.01 4.81
N LYS A 321 -16.88 1.08 5.23
CA LYS A 321 -17.34 1.22 6.62
C LYS A 321 -18.41 0.17 6.96
N ASP A 322 -19.45 0.04 6.15
CA ASP A 322 -20.56 -0.90 6.38
C ASP A 322 -20.03 -2.35 6.53
N ILE A 323 -19.10 -2.78 5.66
CA ILE A 323 -18.46 -4.10 5.74
C ILE A 323 -17.57 -4.21 6.99
N ASN A 324 -16.69 -3.24 7.24
CA ASN A 324 -15.74 -3.35 8.36
C ASN A 324 -16.44 -3.28 9.73
N ASP A 325 -17.50 -2.49 9.85
CA ASP A 325 -18.30 -2.40 11.07
C ASP A 325 -19.15 -3.69 11.27
N TYR A 326 -19.69 -4.32 10.20
CA TYR A 326 -20.34 -5.63 10.29
C TYR A 326 -19.38 -6.73 10.76
N TRP A 327 -18.19 -6.84 10.16
CA TRP A 327 -17.19 -7.84 10.53
C TRP A 327 -16.75 -7.66 12.00
N ARG A 328 -16.51 -6.43 12.44
CA ARG A 328 -16.20 -6.12 13.86
C ARG A 328 -17.35 -6.45 14.80
N TYR A 329 -18.59 -6.16 14.41
CA TYR A 329 -19.79 -6.46 15.20
C TYR A 329 -20.03 -7.97 15.35
N ALA A 330 -19.76 -8.75 14.31
CA ALA A 330 -19.89 -10.21 14.32
C ALA A 330 -18.92 -10.86 15.34
N TYR A 331 -17.67 -10.39 15.40
CA TYR A 331 -16.67 -10.87 16.36
C TYR A 331 -16.73 -10.20 17.75
N SER A 332 -17.59 -9.19 17.96
CA SER A 332 -17.85 -8.63 19.30
C SER A 332 -18.98 -9.32 20.06
N GLN A 333 -19.66 -10.30 19.44
CA GLN A 333 -20.71 -11.09 20.08
C GLN A 333 -20.16 -12.00 21.18
N GLN A 334 -20.83 -12.05 22.33
CA GLN A 334 -20.42 -12.87 23.47
C GLN A 334 -20.65 -14.38 23.25
N TRP A 335 -21.64 -14.75 22.42
CA TRP A 335 -22.00 -16.14 22.14
C TRP A 335 -21.74 -16.50 20.68
N ALA A 336 -21.09 -17.64 20.44
CA ALA A 336 -20.76 -18.12 19.10
C ALA A 336 -21.98 -18.24 18.18
N ASN A 337 -23.13 -18.67 18.71
CA ASN A 337 -24.38 -18.83 17.96
C ASN A 337 -24.93 -17.50 17.40
N ASN A 338 -24.53 -16.35 17.96
CA ASN A 338 -24.94 -15.02 17.51
C ASN A 338 -23.97 -14.43 16.46
N ASN A 339 -22.85 -15.11 16.16
CA ASN A 339 -21.85 -14.64 15.21
C ASN A 339 -22.12 -15.25 13.81
N PRO A 340 -22.64 -14.49 12.83
CA PRO A 340 -22.92 -15.00 11.48
C PRO A 340 -21.65 -15.38 10.69
N LEU A 341 -20.46 -15.03 11.19
CA LEU A 341 -19.16 -15.34 10.59
C LEU A 341 -18.40 -16.47 11.30
N TRP A 342 -19.01 -17.16 12.29
CA TRP A 342 -18.34 -18.20 13.12
C TRP A 342 -17.68 -19.34 12.30
N HIS A 343 -18.28 -19.71 11.17
CA HIS A 343 -17.78 -20.73 10.26
C HIS A 343 -16.91 -20.18 9.11
N VAL A 344 -16.83 -18.85 8.96
CA VAL A 344 -16.09 -18.17 7.90
C VAL A 344 -14.62 -18.01 8.30
N THR A 345 -13.73 -18.41 7.40
CA THR A 345 -12.29 -18.16 7.49
C THR A 345 -11.87 -17.10 6.47
N LEU A 346 -11.05 -16.13 6.88
CA LEU A 346 -10.44 -15.13 5.98
C LEU A 346 -8.91 -15.14 6.10
N VAL A 347 -8.22 -15.60 5.05
CA VAL A 347 -6.75 -15.51 4.96
C VAL A 347 -6.37 -14.44 3.94
N SER A 348 -5.58 -13.46 4.36
CA SER A 348 -5.11 -12.36 3.50
C SER A 348 -3.62 -12.50 3.18
N ILE A 349 -3.28 -12.71 1.91
CA ILE A 349 -1.90 -12.86 1.44
C ILE A 349 -1.49 -11.60 0.68
N ALA A 350 -0.45 -10.91 1.17
CA ALA A 350 0.06 -9.67 0.61
C ALA A 350 1.37 -9.88 -0.17
N GLY A 351 1.50 -9.23 -1.33
CA GLY A 351 2.72 -9.30 -2.16
C GLY A 351 3.96 -8.63 -1.55
N GLY A 352 3.81 -7.81 -0.50
CA GLY A 352 4.94 -7.13 0.13
C GLY A 352 5.39 -5.89 -0.65
N GLY A 353 6.71 -5.63 -0.71
CA GLY A 353 7.24 -4.33 -1.13
C GLY A 353 7.32 -4.10 -2.64
N LEU A 354 6.92 -5.08 -3.47
CA LEU A 354 6.80 -4.94 -4.93
C LEU A 354 5.38 -4.55 -5.38
N ASP A 355 4.38 -4.60 -4.50
CA ASP A 355 3.03 -4.13 -4.84
C ASP A 355 2.99 -2.59 -4.89
N THR A 356 2.98 -2.07 -6.11
CA THR A 356 2.92 -0.64 -6.42
C THR A 356 1.50 -0.18 -6.83
N VAL A 357 0.50 -1.08 -6.74
CA VAL A 357 -0.92 -0.76 -7.01
C VAL A 357 -1.67 -0.55 -5.70
N VAL A 358 -1.41 -1.40 -4.70
CA VAL A 358 -1.99 -1.34 -3.36
C VAL A 358 -0.85 -1.37 -2.33
N PRO A 359 -0.76 -0.40 -1.39
CA PRO A 359 0.17 -0.52 -0.27
C PRO A 359 -0.14 -1.80 0.53
N SER A 360 0.81 -2.73 0.63
CA SER A 360 0.60 -4.02 1.27
C SER A 360 0.14 -3.93 2.74
N ASP A 361 0.40 -2.81 3.42
CA ASP A 361 -0.13 -2.53 4.77
C ASP A 361 -1.68 -2.51 4.79
N TYR A 362 -2.34 -2.16 3.68
CA TYR A 362 -3.79 -2.13 3.56
C TYR A 362 -4.42 -3.54 3.45
N ALA A 363 -3.62 -4.59 3.24
CA ALA A 363 -4.08 -5.98 3.23
C ALA A 363 -4.17 -6.60 4.65
N SER A 364 -3.87 -5.82 5.69
CA SER A 364 -4.05 -6.24 7.09
C SER A 364 -5.53 -6.48 7.44
N VAL A 365 -5.81 -7.64 8.05
CA VAL A 365 -7.12 -7.97 8.65
C VAL A 365 -7.11 -7.90 10.18
N GLU A 366 -6.01 -7.46 10.81
CA GLU A 366 -5.86 -7.42 12.28
C GLU A 366 -6.95 -6.60 13.00
N SER A 367 -7.51 -5.58 12.34
CA SER A 367 -8.58 -4.72 12.89
C SER A 367 -10.01 -5.27 12.62
N LEU A 368 -10.11 -6.48 12.06
CA LEU A 368 -11.33 -7.05 11.46
C LEU A 368 -11.59 -8.51 11.84
N VAL A 369 -10.55 -9.32 12.05
CA VAL A 369 -10.65 -10.78 12.29
C VAL A 369 -9.63 -11.23 13.34
N PRO A 370 -10.00 -12.08 14.32
CA PRO A 370 -9.05 -12.68 15.26
C PRO A 370 -8.28 -13.88 14.67
N ASP A 371 -7.10 -14.19 15.21
CA ASP A 371 -6.20 -15.31 14.80
C ASP A 371 -6.84 -16.72 14.77
N THR A 372 -8.05 -16.85 15.31
CA THR A 372 -8.86 -18.08 15.36
C THR A 372 -9.79 -18.24 14.15
N HIS A 373 -9.96 -17.19 13.34
CA HIS A 373 -10.79 -17.14 12.12
C HIS A 373 -10.05 -16.56 10.90
N GLY A 374 -8.95 -15.83 11.09
CA GLY A 374 -8.19 -15.27 9.98
C GLY A 374 -6.84 -14.69 10.40
N PHE A 375 -5.99 -14.43 9.42
CA PHE A 375 -4.72 -13.71 9.59
C PHE A 375 -4.27 -13.07 8.27
N THR A 376 -3.35 -12.11 8.37
CA THR A 376 -2.59 -11.59 7.22
C THR A 376 -1.21 -12.24 7.20
N VAL A 377 -0.66 -12.47 6.01
CA VAL A 377 0.68 -13.02 5.80
C VAL A 377 1.27 -12.46 4.51
N PHE A 378 2.60 -12.41 4.42
CA PHE A 378 3.33 -11.87 3.26
C PHE A 378 3.97 -13.00 2.45
N THR A 379 4.02 -12.89 1.11
CA THR A 379 4.60 -13.93 0.23
C THR A 379 6.08 -14.23 0.52
N SER A 380 6.81 -13.29 1.12
CA SER A 380 8.19 -13.47 1.59
C SER A 380 8.33 -14.34 2.85
N THR A 381 7.22 -14.57 3.57
CA THR A 381 7.14 -15.40 4.78
C THR A 381 6.96 -16.87 4.42
N ILE A 382 6.21 -17.14 3.35
CA ILE A 382 5.74 -18.47 2.97
C ILE A 382 6.94 -19.38 2.64
N PRO A 383 7.06 -20.56 3.28
CA PRO A 383 8.13 -21.52 3.01
C PRO A 383 8.21 -21.91 1.54
N ASN A 384 9.43 -22.05 1.02
CA ASN A 384 9.73 -22.33 -0.40
C ASN A 384 9.27 -21.23 -1.39
N VAL A 385 8.77 -20.08 -0.91
CA VAL A 385 8.41 -18.92 -1.75
C VAL A 385 9.40 -17.77 -1.55
N TRP A 386 9.55 -17.32 -0.30
CA TRP A 386 10.58 -16.35 0.18
C TRP A 386 10.81 -15.09 -0.66
N THR A 387 9.86 -14.69 -1.51
CA THR A 387 10.00 -13.56 -2.43
C THR A 387 8.79 -12.61 -2.33
N SER A 388 9.04 -11.31 -2.52
CA SER A 388 7.95 -10.34 -2.71
C SER A 388 7.40 -10.43 -4.12
N MET A 389 6.17 -9.98 -4.32
CA MET A 389 5.43 -10.07 -5.58
C MET A 389 4.80 -8.72 -5.91
N ASP A 390 4.82 -8.34 -7.19
CA ASP A 390 3.97 -7.24 -7.65
C ASP A 390 2.49 -7.68 -7.68
N HIS A 391 1.60 -6.70 -7.88
CA HIS A 391 0.16 -6.87 -7.81
C HIS A 391 -0.40 -7.93 -8.78
N ALA A 392 0.30 -8.23 -9.87
CA ALA A 392 -0.08 -9.25 -10.84
C ALA A 392 0.69 -10.57 -10.63
N ALA A 393 1.96 -10.49 -10.22
CA ALA A 393 2.82 -11.66 -9.98
C ALA A 393 2.25 -12.64 -8.94
N ILE A 394 1.51 -12.14 -7.95
CA ILE A 394 0.82 -12.97 -6.94
C ILE A 394 -0.19 -13.97 -7.54
N LEU A 395 -0.63 -13.79 -8.79
CA LEU A 395 -1.53 -14.73 -9.47
C LEU A 395 -0.80 -15.82 -10.28
N TRP A 396 0.43 -15.56 -10.75
CA TRP A 396 1.11 -16.43 -11.72
C TRP A 396 2.46 -17.00 -11.26
N CYS A 397 3.04 -16.50 -10.16
CA CYS A 397 4.30 -17.03 -9.62
C CYS A 397 4.21 -18.54 -9.34
N ASP A 398 5.08 -19.33 -9.99
CA ASP A 398 4.98 -20.78 -9.99
C ASP A 398 5.17 -21.43 -8.61
N GLN A 399 6.12 -20.96 -7.80
CA GLN A 399 6.31 -21.52 -6.46
C GLN A 399 5.13 -21.20 -5.53
N PHE A 400 4.51 -20.02 -5.64
CA PHE A 400 3.41 -19.62 -4.77
C PHE A 400 2.07 -20.25 -5.17
N ARG A 401 1.73 -20.32 -6.46
CA ARG A 401 0.49 -20.99 -6.92
C ARG A 401 0.44 -22.46 -6.47
N LYS A 402 1.61 -23.13 -6.41
CA LYS A 402 1.74 -24.52 -5.94
C LYS A 402 1.47 -24.66 -4.44
N VAL A 403 1.96 -23.72 -3.62
CA VAL A 403 1.66 -23.71 -2.17
C VAL A 403 0.18 -23.42 -1.91
N VAL A 404 -0.43 -22.45 -2.60
CA VAL A 404 -1.87 -22.18 -2.47
C VAL A 404 -2.71 -23.37 -2.92
N ALA A 405 -2.39 -24.00 -4.05
CA ALA A 405 -3.11 -25.19 -4.52
C ALA A 405 -3.06 -26.35 -3.51
N ARG A 406 -1.88 -26.62 -2.92
CA ARG A 406 -1.74 -27.65 -1.86
C ARG A 406 -2.53 -27.30 -0.60
N ALA A 407 -2.46 -26.05 -0.15
CA ALA A 407 -3.24 -25.57 0.99
C ALA A 407 -4.76 -25.68 0.76
N LEU A 408 -5.23 -25.56 -0.49
CA LEU A 408 -6.64 -25.77 -0.84
C LEU A 408 -7.06 -27.25 -0.80
N TYR A 409 -6.19 -28.18 -1.18
CA TYR A 409 -6.48 -29.61 -1.02
C TYR A 409 -6.46 -30.05 0.45
N ASP A 410 -5.50 -29.57 1.25
CA ASP A 410 -5.40 -29.93 2.67
C ASP A 410 -6.62 -29.47 3.51
N ILE A 411 -7.36 -28.44 3.08
CA ILE A 411 -8.62 -27.99 3.74
C ILE A 411 -9.89 -28.65 3.20
N VAL A 412 -9.84 -29.29 2.02
CA VAL A 412 -11.02 -29.89 1.37
C VAL A 412 -11.33 -31.25 1.99
N ASP A 413 -12.62 -31.56 2.05
CA ASP A 413 -13.16 -32.84 2.50
C ASP A 413 -14.55 -33.01 1.90
N VAL A 414 -14.65 -33.78 0.80
CA VAL A 414 -15.94 -34.00 0.11
C VAL A 414 -16.92 -34.90 0.87
N ASN A 415 -16.47 -35.60 1.91
CA ASN A 415 -17.32 -36.45 2.75
C ASN A 415 -18.24 -35.61 3.67
N ARG A 416 -18.07 -34.28 3.67
CA ARG A 416 -18.85 -33.32 4.44
C ARG A 416 -19.60 -32.41 3.47
N ALA A 417 -20.88 -32.15 3.71
CA ALA A 417 -21.68 -31.27 2.85
C ALA A 417 -21.05 -29.87 2.65
N THR A 418 -20.26 -29.37 3.61
CA THR A 418 -19.52 -28.10 3.48
C THR A 418 -18.30 -28.16 2.56
N GLN A 419 -17.98 -29.33 1.99
CA GLN A 419 -16.84 -29.64 1.10
C GLN A 419 -15.44 -29.31 1.68
N THR A 420 -15.38 -28.89 2.94
CA THR A 420 -14.18 -28.48 3.66
C THR A 420 -14.22 -28.90 5.13
N LYS A 421 -13.04 -28.96 5.74
CA LYS A 421 -12.81 -29.35 7.14
C LYS A 421 -13.35 -28.32 8.15
N PRO A 422 -13.49 -28.67 9.45
CA PRO A 422 -13.91 -27.74 10.49
C PRO A 422 -13.03 -26.48 10.58
N ARG A 423 -13.60 -25.35 11.02
CA ARG A 423 -12.94 -24.03 10.98
C ARG A 423 -11.60 -24.00 11.70
N ALA A 424 -11.48 -24.64 12.87
CA ALA A 424 -10.22 -24.72 13.62
C ALA A 424 -9.13 -25.47 12.83
N GLU A 425 -9.46 -26.61 12.22
CA GLU A 425 -8.50 -27.38 11.43
C GLU A 425 -8.08 -26.65 10.14
N ARG A 426 -9.01 -25.95 9.48
CA ARG A 426 -8.65 -25.07 8.34
C ARG A 426 -7.66 -23.99 8.73
N MET A 427 -7.81 -23.38 9.91
CA MET A 427 -6.82 -22.42 10.42
C MET A 427 -5.46 -23.08 10.67
N ARG A 428 -5.42 -24.29 11.24
CA ARG A 428 -4.18 -25.06 11.44
C ARG A 428 -3.48 -25.36 10.10
N VAL A 429 -4.22 -25.83 9.10
CA VAL A 429 -3.72 -26.07 7.74
C VAL A 429 -3.15 -24.79 7.11
N PHE A 430 -3.89 -23.69 7.14
CA PHE A 430 -3.42 -22.42 6.58
C PHE A 430 -2.18 -21.88 7.30
N LYS A 431 -2.10 -22.02 8.63
CA LYS A 431 -0.90 -21.64 9.39
C LYS A 431 0.29 -22.51 9.00
N LYS A 432 0.13 -23.83 8.90
CA LYS A 432 1.17 -24.78 8.44
C LYS A 432 1.72 -24.45 7.05
N TRP A 433 0.87 -24.05 6.10
CA TRP A 433 1.30 -23.77 4.72
C TRP A 433 1.84 -22.37 4.48
N PHE A 434 1.42 -21.36 5.24
CA PHE A 434 1.76 -19.95 4.96
C PHE A 434 2.68 -19.29 6.00
N LEU A 435 2.74 -19.79 7.24
CA LEU A 435 3.67 -19.32 8.28
C LEU A 435 4.98 -20.15 8.24
N THR A 436 5.97 -19.80 9.06
CA THR A 436 7.30 -20.44 9.01
C THR A 436 7.43 -21.66 9.91
N GLY A 437 6.53 -21.84 10.89
CA GLY A 437 6.63 -22.88 11.92
C GLY A 437 7.48 -22.48 13.13
N MET A 438 7.90 -21.21 13.16
CA MET A 438 8.62 -20.56 14.28
C MET A 438 7.78 -19.51 15.00
N GLU A 439 6.53 -19.29 14.58
CA GLU A 439 5.56 -18.41 15.24
C GLU A 439 4.99 -19.08 16.49
N THR A 440 4.65 -18.29 17.52
CA THR A 440 4.02 -18.78 18.77
C THR A 440 2.63 -19.40 18.58
N VAL A 441 2.08 -19.35 17.37
CA VAL A 441 0.80 -19.98 16.97
C VAL A 441 0.99 -21.23 16.09
N ALA A 442 2.22 -21.73 15.96
CA ALA A 442 2.53 -22.95 15.22
C ALA A 442 2.51 -24.17 16.15
N GLU A 443 1.59 -25.09 15.90
CA GLU A 443 1.49 -26.37 16.62
C GLU A 443 2.68 -27.29 16.28
N LYS A 444 3.36 -27.82 17.30
CA LYS A 444 4.31 -28.95 17.16
C LYS A 444 3.52 -30.26 17.20
N THR A 445 3.85 -31.22 16.33
CA THR A 445 3.16 -32.52 16.26
C THR A 445 3.87 -33.60 17.05
N VAL A 446 5.18 -33.51 17.27
CA VAL A 446 5.96 -34.52 18.02
C VAL A 446 5.40 -34.81 19.42
N PRO A 447 5.04 -33.83 20.27
CA PRO A 447 4.49 -34.13 21.59
C PRO A 447 3.23 -34.99 21.51
N SER A 448 2.34 -34.67 20.57
CA SER A 448 1.04 -35.33 20.37
C SER A 448 1.07 -36.72 19.70
N LYS A 449 2.24 -37.24 19.36
CA LYS A 449 2.40 -38.52 18.65
C LYS A 449 2.81 -39.67 19.56
N ASP A 450 2.42 -40.88 19.18
CA ASP A 450 2.92 -42.12 19.75
C ASP A 450 4.37 -42.43 19.28
N PRO A 451 5.14 -43.26 20.02
CA PRO A 451 6.47 -43.70 19.60
C PRO A 451 6.45 -44.51 18.30
N THR A 452 7.09 -44.00 17.24
CA THR A 452 7.13 -44.64 15.92
C THR A 452 8.25 -45.66 15.78
N THR A 453 9.35 -45.46 16.51
CA THR A 453 10.63 -46.13 16.24
C THR A 453 11.19 -46.73 17.53
N LEU A 454 11.57 -48.01 17.52
CA LEU A 454 12.38 -48.62 18.57
C LEU A 454 13.84 -48.60 18.13
N LEU A 455 14.68 -47.89 18.88
CA LEU A 455 16.12 -47.74 18.63
C LEU A 455 16.89 -48.59 19.65
N THR A 456 17.62 -49.59 19.16
CA THR A 456 18.45 -50.50 19.97
C THR A 456 19.92 -50.15 19.79
N LEU A 457 20.65 -49.91 20.87
CA LEU A 457 22.01 -49.36 20.88
C LEU A 457 22.98 -50.27 21.63
N GLU A 458 24.18 -50.47 21.08
CA GLU A 458 25.32 -51.03 21.84
C GLU A 458 25.78 -50.04 22.90
N ASP A 459 26.06 -50.53 24.11
CA ASP A 459 26.36 -49.73 25.29
C ASP A 459 27.72 -48.98 25.23
N ASN A 460 28.60 -49.30 24.28
CA ASN A 460 29.98 -48.76 24.19
C ASN A 460 30.32 -47.97 22.90
N SER A 461 29.60 -48.12 21.79
CA SER A 461 29.98 -47.50 20.50
C SER A 461 29.27 -46.19 20.17
N ASN A 462 28.16 -45.89 20.86
CA ASN A 462 27.34 -44.70 20.63
C ASN A 462 27.86 -43.50 21.45
N THR A 463 27.93 -42.31 20.85
CA THR A 463 28.48 -41.13 21.56
C THR A 463 27.38 -40.38 22.30
N ILE A 464 27.42 -40.41 23.62
CA ILE A 464 26.65 -39.48 24.46
C ILE A 464 27.44 -38.17 24.53
N ILE A 465 26.83 -37.08 24.06
CA ILE A 465 27.37 -35.72 24.13
C ILE A 465 27.18 -35.17 25.55
N ALA A 466 28.16 -34.48 26.12
CA ALA A 466 28.02 -33.97 27.49
C ALA A 466 26.95 -32.86 27.58
N GLN A 467 26.30 -32.72 28.73
CA GLN A 467 25.22 -31.76 28.90
C GLN A 467 25.75 -30.32 28.74
N GLY A 468 25.25 -29.60 27.72
CA GLY A 468 25.68 -28.24 27.38
C GLY A 468 26.77 -28.18 26.30
N GLU A 469 27.31 -29.31 25.85
CA GLU A 469 28.08 -29.38 24.61
C GLU A 469 27.16 -29.41 23.38
N ARG A 470 27.75 -29.17 22.21
CA ARG A 470 27.06 -29.18 20.91
C ARG A 470 27.54 -30.34 20.04
N LEU A 471 26.62 -30.99 19.35
CA LEU A 471 26.95 -31.91 18.27
C LEU A 471 27.29 -31.07 17.02
N VAL A 472 28.45 -31.34 16.42
CA VAL A 472 28.86 -30.77 15.13
C VAL A 472 29.42 -31.88 14.23
N LEU A 473 28.66 -32.23 13.19
CA LEU A 473 29.10 -33.12 12.13
C LEU A 473 29.45 -32.27 10.90
N ARG A 474 30.70 -32.29 10.45
CA ARG A 474 31.15 -31.61 9.21
C ARG A 474 30.94 -32.47 7.94
N LYS A 475 30.69 -33.77 8.10
CA LYS A 475 30.43 -34.80 7.07
C LYS A 475 29.62 -35.93 7.72
N LEU A 476 28.84 -36.67 6.93
CA LEU A 476 28.15 -37.90 7.35
C LEU A 476 28.86 -39.14 6.78
N GLY A 477 28.65 -40.31 7.39
CA GLY A 477 29.21 -41.59 6.97
C GLY A 477 30.71 -41.72 7.19
N THR A 478 31.20 -41.19 8.31
CA THR A 478 32.60 -41.39 8.75
C THR A 478 32.84 -42.76 9.37
N SER A 479 31.77 -43.47 9.75
CA SER A 479 31.75 -44.89 10.14
C SER A 479 31.27 -45.74 8.96
N SER A 480 31.67 -47.01 8.91
CA SER A 480 31.12 -48.00 7.97
C SER A 480 29.73 -48.50 8.37
N THR A 481 29.33 -48.29 9.63
CA THR A 481 28.00 -48.57 10.18
C THR A 481 27.29 -47.29 10.60
N ALA A 482 25.95 -47.29 10.54
CA ALA A 482 25.13 -46.19 11.04
C ALA A 482 25.37 -45.96 12.55
N ARG A 483 25.28 -44.70 13.00
CA ARG A 483 25.67 -44.30 14.36
C ARG A 483 24.68 -43.31 14.99
N ALA A 484 24.32 -43.55 16.24
CA ALA A 484 23.53 -42.60 17.03
C ALA A 484 24.44 -41.67 17.85
N HIS A 485 24.17 -40.37 17.75
CA HIS A 485 24.69 -39.34 18.63
C HIS A 485 23.58 -38.93 19.60
N LEU A 486 23.75 -39.18 20.90
CA LEU A 486 22.74 -38.87 21.92
C LEU A 486 23.07 -37.55 22.62
N LEU A 487 22.13 -36.60 22.57
CA LEU A 487 22.19 -35.37 23.37
C LEU A 487 21.21 -35.52 24.55
N PRO A 488 21.66 -35.46 25.81
CA PRO A 488 20.78 -35.57 26.97
C PRO A 488 19.90 -34.33 27.10
N ILE A 489 18.60 -34.53 27.31
CA ILE A 489 17.63 -33.45 27.50
C ILE A 489 17.81 -32.86 28.90
N PRO A 490 17.99 -31.52 29.05
CA PRO A 490 18.10 -30.90 30.36
C PRO A 490 16.82 -31.07 31.20
N PRO A 491 16.92 -31.32 32.51
CA PRO A 491 15.73 -31.43 33.36
C PRO A 491 14.95 -30.11 33.41
N PRO A 492 13.60 -30.16 33.47
CA PRO A 492 12.76 -28.97 33.50
C PRO A 492 13.08 -28.09 34.71
N GLY A 493 13.03 -26.77 34.50
CA GLY A 493 13.44 -25.78 35.50
C GLY A 493 14.95 -25.58 35.67
N SER A 494 15.81 -26.29 34.93
CA SER A 494 17.25 -26.01 34.93
C SER A 494 17.57 -24.61 34.38
N PRO A 495 18.53 -23.87 34.96
CA PRO A 495 18.74 -22.46 34.64
C PRO A 495 19.43 -22.21 33.29
N ASN A 496 20.23 -23.18 32.79
CA ASN A 496 21.25 -22.93 31.78
C ASN A 496 20.91 -23.44 30.36
N ALA A 497 19.74 -24.05 30.16
CA ALA A 497 19.32 -24.54 28.85
C ALA A 497 17.78 -24.57 28.75
N LYS A 498 17.22 -23.86 27.75
CA LYS A 498 15.76 -23.69 27.60
C LYS A 498 15.22 -23.95 26.20
N ARG A 499 16.09 -24.03 25.19
CA ARG A 499 15.68 -24.25 23.80
C ARG A 499 16.61 -25.22 23.09
N PHE A 500 16.06 -26.28 22.51
CA PHE A 500 16.77 -27.16 21.60
C PHE A 500 16.72 -26.59 20.18
N THR A 501 17.85 -26.59 19.48
CA THR A 501 17.92 -26.21 18.06
C THR A 501 18.84 -27.14 17.27
N LEU A 502 18.39 -27.57 16.09
CA LEU A 502 19.18 -28.35 15.13
C LEU A 502 19.09 -27.71 13.74
N LEU A 503 20.20 -27.66 13.01
CA LEU A 503 20.30 -27.18 11.62
C LEU A 503 21.14 -28.15 10.78
N THR A 504 20.68 -28.42 9.55
CA THR A 504 21.39 -29.25 8.57
C THR A 504 21.02 -28.83 7.14
N ASP A 505 21.90 -29.09 6.17
CA ASP A 505 21.64 -28.98 4.72
C ASP A 505 20.96 -30.23 4.12
N LEU A 506 20.68 -31.25 4.93
CA LEU A 506 19.99 -32.48 4.52
C LEU A 506 18.48 -32.42 4.82
N LYS A 507 17.68 -33.16 4.05
CA LYS A 507 16.29 -33.48 4.41
C LYS A 507 16.29 -34.47 5.58
N LEU A 508 15.47 -34.22 6.60
CA LEU A 508 15.22 -35.20 7.66
C LEU A 508 14.33 -36.34 7.16
N ASP A 509 14.63 -37.55 7.60
CA ASP A 509 14.01 -38.80 7.16
C ASP A 509 12.78 -39.16 8.00
N ASN A 510 11.69 -39.61 7.37
CA ASN A 510 10.53 -40.18 8.08
C ASN A 510 10.81 -41.65 8.51
N PRO A 511 10.05 -42.21 9.47
CA PRO A 511 10.24 -43.60 9.91
C PRO A 511 10.15 -44.58 8.75
N GLY A 512 11.21 -45.37 8.54
CA GLY A 512 11.29 -46.35 7.45
C GLY A 512 11.66 -45.79 6.07
N GLU A 513 11.94 -44.50 5.93
CA GLU A 513 12.65 -43.97 4.74
C GLU A 513 14.14 -44.41 4.76
N ASN A 514 14.78 -44.33 3.58
CA ASN A 514 16.17 -44.74 3.33
C ASN A 514 17.12 -43.53 3.14
N GLY A 515 16.84 -42.41 3.79
CA GLY A 515 17.70 -41.23 3.79
C GLY A 515 18.85 -41.34 4.78
N LYS A 516 19.65 -40.26 4.84
CA LYS A 516 20.95 -40.23 5.53
C LYS A 516 20.88 -39.83 7.01
N LEU A 517 19.81 -39.16 7.44
CA LEU A 517 19.77 -38.46 8.72
C LEU A 517 18.37 -38.51 9.32
N GLU A 518 18.26 -39.18 10.47
CA GLU A 518 17.03 -39.27 11.24
C GLU A 518 17.21 -38.58 12.60
N VAL A 519 16.19 -37.85 13.05
CA VAL A 519 16.20 -37.14 14.33
C VAL A 519 15.03 -37.60 15.16
N LEU A 520 15.33 -38.11 16.35
CA LEU A 520 14.43 -38.85 17.21
C LEU A 520 14.43 -38.28 18.64
N PHE A 521 13.26 -38.13 19.25
CA PHE A 521 13.12 -37.85 20.67
C PHE A 521 12.83 -39.16 21.40
N CYS A 522 13.66 -39.52 22.38
CA CYS A 522 13.79 -40.89 22.87
C CYS A 522 13.77 -41.02 24.40
N SER A 523 13.15 -42.09 24.89
CA SER A 523 13.13 -42.49 26.31
C SER A 523 13.47 -43.98 26.46
N VAL A 524 14.12 -44.36 27.55
CA VAL A 524 14.49 -45.75 27.84
C VAL A 524 13.25 -46.65 27.92
N PHE A 525 13.26 -47.74 27.16
CA PHE A 525 12.18 -48.72 27.09
C PHE A 525 12.56 -50.00 27.85
N PRO A 526 11.97 -50.28 29.02
CA PRO A 526 12.39 -51.38 29.88
C PRO A 526 11.98 -52.75 29.34
N LEU A 527 12.86 -53.74 29.53
CA LEU A 527 12.59 -55.15 29.19
C LEU A 527 11.58 -55.77 30.16
N GLN A 528 10.34 -56.00 29.70
CA GLN A 528 9.42 -56.95 30.34
C GLN A 528 9.52 -58.32 29.64
N PRO A 529 9.77 -59.43 30.37
CA PRO A 529 9.83 -60.76 29.78
C PRO A 529 8.50 -61.15 29.11
N GLY A 530 8.55 -61.52 27.83
CA GLY A 530 7.40 -62.05 27.08
C GLY A 530 6.65 -61.05 26.20
N GLN A 531 6.90 -59.75 26.30
CA GLN A 531 6.38 -58.79 25.31
C GLN A 531 7.30 -58.72 24.08
N ALA A 532 6.79 -59.17 22.93
CA ALA A 532 7.40 -58.91 21.63
C ALA A 532 7.25 -57.42 21.26
N SER A 533 8.09 -56.92 20.33
CA SER A 533 8.12 -55.52 19.86
C SER A 533 6.93 -55.08 19.00
N MET A 534 5.76 -55.71 19.19
CA MET A 534 4.52 -55.42 18.45
C MET A 534 3.91 -54.08 18.89
N GLY A 535 4.25 -53.01 18.17
CA GLY A 535 3.69 -51.67 18.38
C GLY A 535 4.44 -50.55 17.64
N PHE A 536 5.74 -50.72 17.42
CA PHE A 536 6.56 -49.74 16.68
C PHE A 536 6.46 -49.95 15.17
N ALA A 537 6.41 -48.86 14.41
CA ALA A 537 6.37 -48.88 12.94
C ALA A 537 7.76 -49.10 12.30
N SER A 538 8.84 -48.79 13.04
CA SER A 538 10.22 -49.01 12.62
C SER A 538 11.06 -49.58 13.76
N HIS A 539 11.99 -50.48 13.43
CA HIS A 539 13.00 -51.01 14.35
C HIS A 539 14.37 -50.72 13.77
N MET A 540 15.20 -49.99 14.51
CA MET A 540 16.56 -49.65 14.12
C MET A 540 17.53 -50.26 15.12
N ASP A 541 18.26 -51.28 14.68
CA ASP A 541 19.24 -51.97 15.52
C ASP A 541 20.66 -51.52 15.17
N LEU A 542 21.32 -50.89 16.14
CA LEU A 542 22.71 -50.43 16.10
C LEU A 542 23.53 -51.14 17.19
N SER A 543 23.07 -52.31 17.70
CA SER A 543 23.75 -53.05 18.77
C SER A 543 24.75 -54.13 18.32
N GLY A 544 24.79 -54.43 17.01
CA GLY A 544 25.72 -55.41 16.44
C GLY A 544 25.46 -56.83 16.96
N GLU A 545 26.53 -57.61 17.14
CA GLU A 545 26.48 -58.96 17.74
C GLU A 545 26.63 -58.93 19.28
N SER A 546 26.50 -57.75 19.91
CA SER A 546 26.77 -57.57 21.34
C SER A 546 25.61 -58.03 22.23
N THR A 547 25.93 -58.46 23.46
CA THR A 547 24.92 -58.96 24.43
C THR A 547 24.40 -57.88 25.39
N GLY A 548 25.02 -56.70 25.43
CA GLY A 548 24.55 -55.51 26.14
C GLY A 548 23.93 -54.53 25.16
N SER A 549 22.61 -54.35 25.22
CA SER A 549 21.88 -53.41 24.37
C SER A 549 20.86 -52.58 25.13
N THR A 550 21.05 -51.26 25.07
CA THR A 550 20.09 -50.28 25.58
C THR A 550 19.01 -50.02 24.53
N ARG A 551 17.73 -50.13 24.93
CA ARG A 551 16.57 -49.91 24.04
C ARG A 551 15.86 -48.61 24.37
N LEU A 552 15.58 -47.82 23.33
CA LEU A 552 14.92 -46.52 23.42
C LEU A 552 13.64 -46.50 22.58
N ALA A 553 12.51 -46.16 23.17
CA ALA A 553 11.28 -45.85 22.46
C ALA A 553 11.33 -44.40 21.98
N CYS A 554 11.13 -44.17 20.69
CA CYS A 554 11.43 -42.89 20.06
C CYS A 554 10.29 -42.35 19.16
N LYS A 555 10.08 -41.03 19.20
CA LYS A 555 9.21 -40.26 18.29
C LYS A 555 10.07 -39.56 17.22
N ASN A 556 9.72 -39.71 15.94
CA ASN A 556 10.46 -39.08 14.83
C ASN A 556 10.05 -37.61 14.62
N ALA A 557 11.05 -36.73 14.41
CA ALA A 557 10.89 -35.28 14.35
C ALA A 557 10.71 -34.67 12.94
N ALA A 558 10.79 -35.45 11.86
CA ALA A 558 10.84 -34.95 10.49
C ALA A 558 9.57 -34.19 10.05
N SER A 559 8.41 -34.49 10.65
CA SER A 559 7.16 -33.76 10.37
C SER A 559 7.13 -32.31 10.84
N ASP A 560 8.00 -31.97 11.78
CA ASP A 560 8.09 -30.66 12.44
C ASP A 560 9.31 -29.87 11.91
N ALA A 561 9.94 -30.38 10.85
CA ALA A 561 11.07 -29.75 10.17
C ALA A 561 10.66 -28.45 9.48
N ILE A 562 11.28 -27.35 9.92
CA ILE A 562 11.13 -26.01 9.35
C ILE A 562 12.10 -25.89 8.18
N ALA A 563 11.57 -25.59 6.99
CA ALA A 563 12.42 -25.25 5.84
C ALA A 563 12.95 -23.82 5.98
N LEU A 564 14.28 -23.66 5.94
CA LEU A 564 14.95 -22.37 5.86
C LEU A 564 15.66 -22.23 4.50
N PRO A 565 15.74 -21.02 3.91
CA PRO A 565 16.49 -20.83 2.68
C PRO A 565 17.99 -21.05 2.93
N ALA A 566 18.61 -21.93 2.14
CA ALA A 566 20.01 -22.28 2.30
C ALA A 566 20.95 -21.08 2.07
N SER A 567 21.93 -20.94 2.95
CA SER A 567 22.85 -19.79 3.00
C SER A 567 24.29 -20.25 2.86
N GLY A 568 24.84 -20.09 1.67
CA GLY A 568 26.21 -20.47 1.31
C GLY A 568 27.00 -19.33 0.67
N ARG A 569 28.26 -19.58 0.32
CA ARG A 569 29.16 -18.57 -0.27
C ARG A 569 28.71 -18.06 -1.64
N THR A 570 27.93 -18.87 -2.38
CA THR A 570 27.43 -18.57 -3.73
C THR A 570 25.99 -18.07 -3.77
N THR A 571 25.20 -18.26 -2.70
CA THR A 571 23.78 -17.88 -2.66
C THR A 571 23.62 -16.37 -2.51
N LYS A 572 22.80 -15.75 -3.37
CA LYS A 572 22.53 -14.29 -3.39
C LYS A 572 21.13 -13.93 -2.88
N HIS A 573 20.18 -14.84 -3.05
CA HIS A 573 18.76 -14.65 -2.74
C HIS A 573 18.24 -15.91 -2.02
N PRO A 574 17.20 -15.80 -1.17
CA PRO A 574 16.63 -16.95 -0.48
C PRO A 574 15.83 -17.89 -1.40
N PHE A 575 15.69 -17.53 -2.68
CA PHE A 575 15.04 -18.31 -3.74
C PHE A 575 15.99 -18.42 -4.93
N PHE A 576 15.72 -19.37 -5.83
CA PHE A 576 16.38 -19.50 -7.13
C PHE A 576 15.47 -18.95 -8.25
N ALA A 577 16.09 -18.36 -9.27
CA ALA A 577 15.40 -17.76 -10.42
C ALA A 577 15.15 -18.76 -11.56
N ASP A 578 14.38 -18.35 -12.57
CA ASP A 578 14.20 -19.14 -13.79
C ASP A 578 15.54 -19.36 -14.52
N GLY A 579 15.88 -20.63 -14.78
CA GLY A 579 17.16 -21.03 -15.37
C GLY A 579 18.29 -21.30 -14.38
N GLU A 580 18.13 -20.95 -13.10
CA GLU A 580 19.03 -21.39 -12.04
C GLU A 580 18.71 -22.82 -11.59
N ARG A 581 19.69 -23.50 -10.96
CA ARG A 581 19.45 -24.83 -10.35
C ARG A 581 18.63 -24.66 -9.07
N GLU A 582 17.73 -25.59 -8.82
CA GLU A 582 16.98 -25.66 -7.56
C GLU A 582 17.95 -25.81 -6.38
N ILE A 583 17.76 -24.95 -5.38
CA ILE A 583 18.56 -24.91 -4.15
C ILE A 583 17.76 -25.64 -3.07
N ALA A 584 18.27 -26.77 -2.59
CA ALA A 584 17.67 -27.48 -1.46
C ALA A 584 17.69 -26.58 -0.21
N PRO A 585 16.56 -26.44 0.52
CA PRO A 585 16.52 -25.67 1.76
C PRO A 585 17.22 -26.39 2.90
N PHE A 586 17.69 -25.64 3.90
CA PHE A 586 18.16 -26.22 5.15
C PHE A 586 16.96 -26.74 5.97
N SER A 587 17.11 -27.91 6.60
CA SER A 587 16.16 -28.38 7.61
C SER A 587 16.55 -27.82 8.97
N TYR A 588 15.59 -27.18 9.64
CA TYR A 588 15.74 -26.60 10.97
C TYR A 588 14.72 -27.21 11.93
N LEU A 589 15.14 -27.51 13.16
CA LEU A 589 14.25 -27.88 14.26
C LEU A 589 14.44 -26.91 15.41
N GLN A 590 13.33 -26.52 16.03
CA GLN A 590 13.29 -25.69 17.23
C GLN A 590 12.16 -26.14 18.14
N TYR A 591 12.50 -26.42 19.39
CA TYR A 591 11.59 -26.78 20.48
C TYR A 591 12.03 -26.05 21.75
N GLU A 592 11.08 -25.67 22.59
CA GLU A 592 11.38 -25.27 23.97
C GLU A 592 11.63 -26.56 24.80
N VAL A 593 12.45 -26.50 25.84
CA VAL A 593 12.81 -27.70 26.62
C VAL A 593 11.57 -28.32 27.27
N ASP A 594 10.59 -27.50 27.63
CA ASP A 594 9.33 -27.97 28.22
C ASP A 594 8.52 -28.82 27.21
N ASP A 595 8.51 -28.48 25.90
CA ASP A 595 7.84 -29.24 24.82
C ASP A 595 8.31 -30.69 24.71
N VAL A 596 9.57 -30.95 25.07
CA VAL A 596 10.27 -32.23 24.86
C VAL A 596 10.66 -32.92 26.16
N SER A 597 10.32 -32.32 27.31
CA SER A 597 10.71 -32.74 28.66
C SER A 597 10.25 -34.15 29.08
N GLU A 598 9.29 -34.74 28.37
CA GLU A 598 8.89 -36.16 28.50
C GLU A 598 9.97 -37.15 28.03
N HIS A 599 10.98 -36.68 27.28
CA HIS A 599 12.03 -37.49 26.67
C HIS A 599 13.36 -37.31 27.38
N GLN A 600 14.21 -38.34 27.36
CA GLN A 600 15.51 -38.34 28.04
C GLN A 600 16.66 -37.92 27.11
N PHE A 601 16.55 -38.26 25.81
CA PHE A 601 17.58 -37.98 24.81
C PHE A 601 16.98 -37.47 23.50
N VAL A 602 17.71 -36.59 22.82
CA VAL A 602 17.58 -36.40 21.38
C VAL A 602 18.63 -37.26 20.71
N ALA A 603 18.21 -38.26 19.94
CA ALA A 603 19.10 -39.08 19.13
C ALA A 603 19.16 -38.50 17.70
N VAL A 604 20.36 -38.11 17.29
CA VAL A 604 20.68 -37.72 15.91
C VAL A 604 21.40 -38.91 15.28
N VAL A 605 20.75 -39.58 14.33
CA VAL A 605 21.27 -40.83 13.74
C VAL A 605 21.82 -40.55 12.34
N ASP A 606 23.12 -40.75 12.19
CA ASP A 606 23.78 -40.82 10.89
C ASP A 606 23.56 -42.21 10.29
N LYS A 607 22.71 -42.28 9.27
CA LYS A 607 22.37 -43.50 8.52
C LYS A 607 23.30 -43.72 7.31
N ALA A 608 24.24 -42.83 7.03
CA ALA A 608 25.15 -42.99 5.91
C ALA A 608 26.27 -43.99 6.24
N THR A 609 26.50 -44.97 5.37
CA THR A 609 27.58 -45.96 5.46
C THR A 609 28.82 -45.60 4.62
N THR A 610 28.79 -44.44 3.94
CA THR A 610 29.86 -43.94 3.08
C THR A 610 30.08 -42.44 3.29
N PRO A 611 31.34 -41.95 3.30
CA PRO A 611 31.63 -40.54 3.54
C PRO A 611 30.95 -39.63 2.51
N SER A 612 30.01 -38.81 2.96
CA SER A 612 29.21 -37.96 2.08
C SER A 612 29.09 -36.53 2.59
N PRO A 613 28.98 -35.54 1.69
CA PRO A 613 28.82 -34.14 2.07
C PRO A 613 27.45 -33.91 2.73
N GLY A 614 27.47 -33.03 3.72
CA GLY A 614 26.36 -32.63 4.55
C GLY A 614 26.88 -32.23 5.94
N PHE A 615 26.21 -31.29 6.61
CA PHE A 615 26.54 -30.89 7.98
C PHE A 615 25.35 -31.05 8.91
N VAL A 616 25.62 -31.27 10.20
CA VAL A 616 24.61 -31.22 11.26
C VAL A 616 25.16 -30.46 12.44
N ILE A 617 24.43 -29.44 12.91
CA ILE A 617 24.70 -28.75 14.17
C ILE A 617 23.47 -28.95 15.05
N ALA A 618 23.64 -29.47 16.26
CA ALA A 618 22.58 -29.61 17.24
C ALA A 618 23.05 -29.20 18.63
N GLU A 619 22.30 -28.35 19.32
CA GLU A 619 22.66 -27.86 20.65
C GLU A 619 21.44 -27.51 21.51
N PHE A 620 21.64 -27.57 22.83
CA PHE A 620 20.75 -26.94 23.81
C PHE A 620 21.31 -25.55 24.15
N SER A 621 20.45 -24.54 24.13
CA SER A 621 20.84 -23.15 24.34
C SER A 621 20.04 -22.48 25.46
N ASP A 622 20.69 -21.56 26.18
CA ASP A 622 20.03 -20.67 27.13
C ASP A 622 19.26 -19.56 26.39
N HIS A 623 18.05 -19.26 26.87
CA HIS A 623 17.25 -18.13 26.44
C HIS A 623 17.94 -16.78 26.70
N SER A 624 18.70 -16.62 27.80
CA SER A 624 19.37 -15.34 28.10
C SER A 624 20.52 -15.02 27.13
N GLN A 625 21.18 -16.06 26.61
CA GLN A 625 22.23 -15.92 25.61
C GLN A 625 21.66 -15.71 24.22
N SER A 626 20.60 -16.46 23.87
CA SER A 626 19.99 -16.50 22.55
C SER A 626 18.99 -15.38 22.27
N HIS A 627 18.23 -14.84 23.25
CA HIS A 627 17.25 -13.77 23.03
C HIS A 627 17.65 -12.46 23.73
N ARG A 628 17.74 -11.36 22.98
CA ARG A 628 18.25 -10.06 23.47
C ARG A 628 17.38 -8.87 23.06
N THR A 629 16.46 -8.46 23.93
CA THR A 629 15.68 -7.22 23.74
C THR A 629 16.56 -5.97 23.85
N ARG A 630 16.42 -5.02 22.92
CA ARG A 630 17.15 -3.74 22.90
C ARG A 630 16.19 -2.56 22.82
N HIS A 631 15.85 -2.02 24.00
CA HIS A 631 15.10 -0.78 24.12
C HIS A 631 15.99 0.43 23.74
N ILE A 632 15.84 0.90 22.49
CA ILE A 632 16.42 2.14 21.98
C ILE A 632 15.29 3.08 21.57
N THR A 633 15.41 4.38 21.82
CA THR A 633 14.41 5.35 21.32
C THR A 633 14.64 5.64 19.84
N LEU A 634 13.57 5.77 19.06
CA LEU A 634 13.66 6.03 17.62
C LEU A 634 14.51 7.28 17.31
N ARG A 635 14.42 8.33 18.14
CA ARG A 635 15.26 9.54 18.07
C ARG A 635 16.76 9.25 18.21
N ARG A 636 17.16 8.34 19.11
CA ARG A 636 18.57 7.94 19.30
C ARG A 636 19.06 7.09 18.14
N LEU A 637 18.21 6.20 17.61
CA LEU A 637 18.51 5.39 16.43
C LEU A 637 18.70 6.26 15.17
N LEU A 638 17.86 7.28 14.98
CA LEU A 638 17.99 8.26 13.88
C LEU A 638 19.30 9.07 13.97
N ALA A 639 19.74 9.44 15.19
CA ALA A 639 20.93 10.27 15.39
C ALA A 639 22.27 9.50 15.34
N PHE A 640 22.31 8.26 15.84
CA PHE A 640 23.56 7.51 16.06
C PHE A 640 23.55 6.06 15.56
N GLY A 641 22.41 5.55 15.08
CA GLY A 641 22.20 4.13 14.82
C GLY A 641 22.26 3.27 16.09
N MET A 642 22.40 1.96 15.88
CA MET A 642 22.66 0.96 16.91
C MET A 642 23.88 0.13 16.52
N ARG A 643 24.73 -0.22 17.49
CA ARG A 643 25.80 -1.21 17.32
C ARG A 643 25.69 -2.25 18.42
N LEU A 644 25.80 -3.52 18.06
CA LEU A 644 25.89 -4.66 18.97
C LEU A 644 27.13 -5.50 18.60
N ARG A 645 27.67 -6.23 19.57
CA ARG A 645 28.64 -7.30 19.35
C ARG A 645 28.04 -8.61 19.84
N LEU A 646 27.99 -9.61 18.96
CA LEU A 646 27.75 -11.00 19.35
C LEU A 646 29.09 -11.57 19.85
N PRO A 647 29.11 -12.32 20.97
CA PRO A 647 30.33 -12.97 21.45
C PRO A 647 30.83 -14.02 20.46
N SER A 648 32.08 -14.46 20.60
CA SER A 648 32.60 -15.58 19.81
C SER A 648 31.97 -16.90 20.27
N THR A 649 31.99 -17.16 21.57
CA THR A 649 31.12 -18.15 22.24
C THR A 649 29.66 -17.69 22.23
N ARG A 650 28.90 -18.13 21.24
CA ARG A 650 27.46 -17.86 21.06
C ARG A 650 26.71 -19.14 20.67
N PRO A 651 25.38 -19.22 20.92
CA PRO A 651 24.53 -20.20 20.27
C PRO A 651 24.42 -19.91 18.76
N MET A 652 24.14 -20.96 17.97
CA MET A 652 23.91 -20.93 16.53
C MET A 652 22.85 -19.90 16.13
N VAL A 653 21.78 -19.79 16.92
CA VAL A 653 20.63 -18.90 16.67
C VAL A 653 20.55 -17.82 17.73
N CYS A 654 20.91 -16.59 17.35
CA CYS A 654 20.79 -15.39 18.17
C CYS A 654 19.64 -14.52 17.68
N GLU A 655 18.84 -13.96 18.60
CA GLU A 655 17.69 -13.11 18.32
C GLU A 655 17.80 -11.74 18.99
N ILE A 656 17.48 -10.69 18.23
CA ILE A 656 17.49 -9.29 18.69
C ILE A 656 16.10 -8.68 18.47
N LYS A 657 15.35 -8.45 19.55
CA LYS A 657 14.04 -7.78 19.52
C LYS A 657 14.21 -6.28 19.75
N ILE A 658 13.64 -5.43 18.89
CA ILE A 658 13.78 -3.97 18.97
C ILE A 658 12.39 -3.30 18.96
N PRO A 659 11.72 -3.18 20.14
CA PRO A 659 10.31 -2.77 20.22
C PRO A 659 9.98 -1.39 19.60
N SER A 660 10.96 -0.49 19.50
CA SER A 660 10.78 0.83 18.87
C SER A 660 10.60 0.80 17.35
N LEU A 661 10.87 -0.35 16.70
CA LEU A 661 10.85 -0.49 15.26
C LEU A 661 9.51 -1.03 14.77
N GLN A 662 8.52 -0.14 14.68
CA GLN A 662 7.16 -0.48 14.28
C GLN A 662 6.69 0.25 13.00
N SER A 663 7.24 1.43 12.69
CA SER A 663 6.75 2.30 11.60
C SER A 663 7.21 1.84 10.22
N SER A 664 6.28 1.62 9.29
CA SER A 664 6.58 1.22 7.92
C SER A 664 7.09 2.36 7.03
N LEU A 665 7.15 3.59 7.55
CA LEU A 665 7.69 4.77 6.86
C LEU A 665 9.22 4.83 6.80
N LEU A 666 9.91 3.99 7.58
CA LEU A 666 11.37 4.01 7.69
C LEU A 666 11.98 2.73 7.12
N ALA A 667 13.12 2.90 6.47
CA ALA A 667 13.98 1.82 6.00
C ALA A 667 15.33 1.89 6.72
N TYR A 668 16.02 0.75 6.82
CA TYR A 668 17.25 0.62 7.59
C TYR A 668 18.29 -0.17 6.81
N ASN A 669 19.57 0.11 7.08
CA ASN A 669 20.69 -0.69 6.59
C ASN A 669 21.30 -1.43 7.77
N LEU A 670 21.35 -2.76 7.65
CA LEU A 670 21.91 -3.69 8.61
C LEU A 670 23.23 -4.23 8.06
N GLU A 671 24.33 -3.86 8.69
CA GLU A 671 25.68 -4.34 8.42
C GLU A 671 26.06 -5.42 9.42
N ILE A 672 26.67 -6.49 8.93
CA ILE A 672 27.08 -7.67 9.67
C ILE A 672 28.55 -7.93 9.35
N GLY A 673 29.41 -7.85 10.37
CA GLY A 673 30.84 -8.05 10.23
C GLY A 673 31.19 -9.49 9.84
N ASN A 674 32.21 -9.65 9.00
CA ASN A 674 32.69 -10.96 8.56
C ASN A 674 33.05 -11.87 9.75
N GLN A 675 32.69 -13.15 9.62
CA GLN A 675 33.10 -14.21 10.54
C GLN A 675 34.47 -14.76 10.09
N ALA A 676 35.38 -14.95 11.06
CA ALA A 676 36.69 -15.58 10.84
C ALA A 676 36.71 -16.97 11.52
N CYS A 677 37.15 -18.00 10.80
CA CYS A 677 37.04 -19.41 11.18
C CYS A 677 38.39 -20.12 11.38
N GLY A 678 39.49 -19.35 11.41
CA GLY A 678 40.84 -19.92 11.36
C GLY A 678 41.12 -20.57 10.00
N ASP A 679 41.80 -21.72 10.03
CA ASP A 679 42.05 -22.55 8.83
C ASP A 679 40.81 -23.35 8.38
N ASP A 680 39.81 -23.48 9.26
CA ASP A 680 38.59 -24.26 9.03
C ASP A 680 37.58 -23.49 8.15
N THR A 681 36.88 -24.18 7.26
CA THR A 681 35.81 -23.55 6.45
C THR A 681 34.52 -23.40 7.24
N GLU A 682 33.87 -22.23 7.13
CA GLU A 682 32.50 -22.03 7.62
C GLU A 682 31.54 -23.06 7.00
N LEU A 683 30.66 -23.65 7.83
CA LEU A 683 29.66 -24.63 7.41
C LEU A 683 28.55 -23.99 6.56
N PHE A 684 28.14 -22.79 6.95
CA PHE A 684 27.15 -21.98 6.24
C PHE A 684 27.43 -20.49 6.48
N THR A 685 27.11 -19.65 5.49
CA THR A 685 27.28 -18.19 5.62
C THR A 685 26.12 -17.59 6.43
N PRO A 686 26.31 -16.46 7.15
CA PRO A 686 25.27 -15.88 8.00
C PRO A 686 23.91 -15.72 7.29
N LEU A 687 22.87 -16.29 7.90
CA LEU A 687 21.47 -16.21 7.46
C LEU A 687 20.72 -15.32 8.45
N VAL A 688 19.94 -14.36 7.95
CA VAL A 688 19.14 -13.45 8.78
C VAL A 688 17.68 -13.46 8.35
N ARG A 689 16.79 -13.62 9.32
CA ARG A 689 15.35 -13.36 9.19
C ARG A 689 15.02 -12.05 9.90
N GLN A 690 14.54 -11.05 9.17
CA GLN A 690 13.74 -9.98 9.79
C GLN A 690 12.31 -10.50 9.96
N TYR A 691 11.64 -10.20 11.08
CA TYR A 691 10.23 -10.52 11.23
C TYR A 691 9.44 -9.58 12.16
N LEU A 692 8.11 -9.61 11.99
CA LEU A 692 7.10 -9.01 12.85
C LEU A 692 6.07 -10.10 13.21
N SER A 693 5.75 -10.24 14.50
CA SER A 693 4.76 -11.21 14.99
C SER A 693 3.35 -10.91 14.44
N GLU A 694 2.96 -9.65 14.36
CA GLU A 694 1.69 -9.15 13.81
C GLU A 694 2.05 -8.08 12.76
N PRO A 695 1.75 -8.24 11.44
CA PRO A 695 0.87 -9.23 10.80
C PRO A 695 1.67 -10.35 10.11
N TYR A 696 2.40 -11.16 10.88
CA TYR A 696 3.21 -12.29 10.39
C TYR A 696 4.06 -11.96 9.13
N GLU A 697 4.79 -10.85 9.16
CA GLU A 697 5.79 -10.53 8.11
C GLU A 697 7.11 -11.22 8.45
N SER A 698 7.68 -11.97 7.51
CA SER A 698 9.09 -12.35 7.52
C SER A 698 9.76 -12.07 6.18
N LYS A 699 11.05 -11.72 6.21
CA LYS A 699 11.93 -11.75 5.03
C LYS A 699 13.28 -12.35 5.42
N TYR A 700 13.85 -13.14 4.52
CA TYR A 700 15.12 -13.84 4.71
C TYR A 700 16.23 -13.25 3.83
N PHE A 701 17.43 -13.19 4.39
CA PHE A 701 18.64 -12.71 3.74
C PHE A 701 19.75 -13.77 3.91
N VAL A 702 20.15 -14.40 2.80
CA VAL A 702 21.25 -15.38 2.74
C VAL A 702 22.57 -14.67 2.50
N ASN A 703 23.69 -15.24 2.96
CA ASN A 703 25.04 -14.66 2.85
C ASN A 703 25.08 -13.20 3.35
N ALA A 704 24.40 -12.95 4.47
CA ALA A 704 24.04 -11.62 4.95
C ALA A 704 25.28 -10.85 5.47
N ARG A 705 25.69 -9.83 4.71
CA ARG A 705 26.77 -8.88 5.06
C ARG A 705 26.26 -7.44 5.11
N GLU A 706 25.61 -7.01 4.04
CA GLU A 706 24.86 -5.75 3.96
C GLU A 706 23.41 -6.08 3.59
N VAL A 707 22.46 -5.64 4.41
CA VAL A 707 21.05 -6.01 4.33
C VAL A 707 20.16 -4.77 4.37
N THR A 708 19.33 -4.63 3.33
CA THR A 708 18.33 -3.56 3.20
C THR A 708 17.01 -3.98 3.88
N VAL A 709 16.74 -3.39 5.03
CA VAL A 709 15.62 -3.73 5.91
C VAL A 709 14.43 -2.80 5.66
N SER A 710 13.28 -3.38 5.33
CA SER A 710 12.00 -2.64 5.27
C SER A 710 10.81 -3.51 5.66
N LEU A 711 9.80 -2.91 6.30
CA LEU A 711 8.70 -3.58 6.98
C LEU A 711 7.33 -2.95 6.66
N HIS A 712 6.25 -3.68 6.94
CA HIS A 712 4.85 -3.32 6.68
C HIS A 712 3.98 -3.28 7.96
N GLY A 713 4.57 -2.89 9.09
CA GLY A 713 3.93 -2.79 10.40
C GLY A 713 2.93 -1.63 10.53
N ILE A 714 3.20 -0.67 11.42
CA ILE A 714 2.33 0.49 11.62
C ILE A 714 2.50 1.46 10.44
N ALA A 715 1.44 1.59 9.66
CA ALA A 715 1.38 2.44 8.46
C ALA A 715 0.36 3.58 8.62
N PRO A 716 0.51 4.69 7.88
CA PRO A 716 -0.44 5.79 7.91
C PRO A 716 -1.84 5.37 7.48
N TYR A 717 -2.86 5.90 8.18
CA TYR A 717 -4.27 5.65 7.91
C TYR A 717 -4.70 4.18 7.93
N VAL A 718 -3.94 3.31 8.61
CA VAL A 718 -4.36 1.93 8.91
C VAL A 718 -4.96 1.91 10.32
N PRO A 719 -6.16 1.34 10.52
CA PRO A 719 -6.79 1.22 11.84
C PRO A 719 -5.98 0.31 12.79
N PRO A 720 -6.05 0.55 14.12
CA PRO A 720 -5.41 -0.31 15.11
C PRO A 720 -5.95 -1.77 15.09
N PRO A 721 -5.13 -2.76 15.51
CA PRO A 721 -5.57 -4.15 15.67
C PRO A 721 -6.67 -4.32 16.71
N LEU A 722 -7.45 -5.42 16.60
CA LEU A 722 -8.46 -5.82 17.60
C LEU A 722 -7.83 -6.14 18.97
N LYS A 723 -6.63 -6.72 18.96
CA LYS A 723 -5.82 -7.08 20.13
C LYS A 723 -4.84 -5.95 20.41
N ARG A 724 -4.71 -5.54 21.67
CA ARG A 724 -3.65 -4.58 22.06
C ARG A 724 -2.29 -5.29 21.99
N ARG A 725 -1.40 -4.78 21.15
CA ARG A 725 0.00 -5.24 21.07
C ARG A 725 0.74 -5.05 22.40
N SER A 726 1.69 -5.93 22.68
CA SER A 726 2.56 -5.82 23.85
C SER A 726 3.47 -4.60 23.76
N ALA A 727 3.89 -4.07 24.91
CA ALA A 727 4.93 -3.05 24.99
C ALA A 727 6.30 -3.54 24.46
N GLU A 728 6.46 -4.85 24.26
CA GLU A 728 7.66 -5.46 23.69
C GLU A 728 7.57 -5.76 22.19
N ASP A 729 6.46 -5.51 21.51
CA ASP A 729 6.30 -5.89 20.10
C ASP A 729 6.98 -4.88 19.16
N GLY A 730 7.54 -5.39 18.06
CA GLY A 730 8.31 -4.61 17.09
C GLY A 730 9.25 -5.49 16.28
N LEU A 731 10.04 -4.88 15.41
CA LEU A 731 10.95 -5.59 14.51
C LEU A 731 11.93 -6.45 15.30
N SER A 732 11.99 -7.71 14.90
CA SER A 732 12.84 -8.74 15.49
C SER A 732 13.74 -9.32 14.41
N PHE A 733 15.00 -9.61 14.77
CA PHE A 733 15.98 -10.19 13.87
C PHE A 733 16.52 -11.49 14.44
N GLN A 734 16.30 -12.60 13.74
CA GLN A 734 16.92 -13.90 14.04
C GLN A 734 18.14 -14.08 13.12
N PHE A 735 19.29 -14.38 13.71
CA PHE A 735 20.58 -14.60 13.06
C PHE A 735 20.98 -16.05 13.28
N TRP A 736 21.06 -16.82 12.20
CA TRP A 736 21.77 -18.10 12.19
C TRP A 736 23.20 -17.81 11.74
N THR A 737 24.17 -18.16 12.58
CA THR A 737 25.60 -18.02 12.28
C THR A 737 26.32 -19.28 12.69
N ASP A 738 27.24 -19.78 11.86
CA ASP A 738 28.04 -20.95 12.19
C ASP A 738 28.77 -20.71 13.54
N PRO A 739 28.50 -21.52 14.58
CA PRO A 739 29.02 -21.29 15.92
C PRO A 739 30.36 -22.02 16.16
N THR A 740 30.92 -22.70 15.15
CA THR A 740 32.26 -23.34 15.22
C THR A 740 33.40 -22.32 15.14
N CYS A 741 33.14 -21.15 14.54
CA CYS A 741 34.15 -20.12 14.33
C CYS A 741 34.24 -19.16 15.52
N ASP A 742 35.33 -19.27 16.29
CA ASP A 742 35.63 -18.45 17.49
C ASP A 742 36.01 -17.00 17.14
N SER A 743 35.09 -16.27 16.51
CA SER A 743 35.20 -14.84 16.23
C SER A 743 33.90 -14.11 16.55
N SER A 744 34.03 -12.90 17.08
CA SER A 744 32.90 -12.08 17.52
C SER A 744 32.33 -11.24 16.36
N ILE A 745 31.04 -11.38 16.05
CA ILE A 745 30.39 -10.64 14.98
C ILE A 745 29.96 -9.24 15.47
N GLN A 746 30.28 -8.19 14.72
CA GLN A 746 29.70 -6.87 14.93
C GLN A 746 28.44 -6.70 14.09
N VAL A 747 27.35 -6.23 14.69
CA VAL A 747 26.08 -5.94 14.02
C VAL A 747 25.79 -4.44 14.15
N LYS A 748 25.60 -3.74 13.03
CA LYS A 748 25.37 -2.29 12.97
C LYS A 748 24.08 -2.02 12.21
N LEU A 749 23.10 -1.40 12.87
CA LEU A 749 21.83 -0.99 12.28
C LEU A 749 21.79 0.53 12.17
N THR A 750 21.50 1.05 10.99
CA THR A 750 21.41 2.50 10.70
C THR A 750 20.14 2.81 9.93
N VAL A 751 19.62 4.04 10.05
CA VAL A 751 18.41 4.44 9.30
C VAL A 751 18.81 4.91 7.91
N ASP A 752 18.27 4.29 6.86
CA ASP A 752 18.42 4.77 5.48
C ASP A 752 17.45 5.91 5.24
N VAL A 753 17.88 7.14 5.55
CA VAL A 753 17.08 8.35 5.36
C VAL A 753 16.65 8.52 3.91
N PHE A 754 17.50 8.18 2.94
CA PHE A 754 17.17 8.30 1.52
C PHE A 754 16.19 7.22 1.07
N GLY A 755 16.41 5.95 1.43
CA GLY A 755 15.48 4.85 1.18
C GLY A 755 14.11 5.03 1.85
N SER A 756 14.09 5.67 3.03
CA SER A 756 12.84 6.03 3.73
C SER A 756 11.98 7.02 2.94
N LEU A 757 12.58 7.97 2.19
CA LEU A 757 11.82 8.86 1.30
C LEU A 757 11.03 8.09 0.24
N GLY A 758 11.58 6.99 -0.29
CA GLY A 758 10.88 6.13 -1.26
C GLY A 758 9.63 5.47 -0.69
N LYS A 759 9.65 5.12 0.61
CA LYS A 759 8.51 4.52 1.33
C LYS A 759 7.35 5.49 1.58
N LEU A 760 7.55 6.80 1.35
CA LEU A 760 6.49 7.82 1.42
C LEU A 760 5.54 7.78 0.20
N TYR A 761 6.06 7.45 -1.00
CA TYR A 761 5.32 7.60 -2.26
C TYR A 761 3.98 6.85 -2.26
N MET A 762 4.01 5.54 -2.00
CA MET A 762 2.82 4.68 -2.03
C MET A 762 1.79 5.03 -0.95
N ARG A 763 2.26 5.40 0.25
CA ARG A 763 1.41 5.60 1.44
C ARG A 763 0.80 7.00 1.52
N TYR A 764 1.40 7.97 0.85
CA TYR A 764 0.89 9.35 0.77
C TYR A 764 0.43 9.79 -0.63
N ARG A 765 0.30 8.88 -1.61
CA ARG A 765 -0.13 9.24 -2.98
C ARG A 765 -1.44 10.06 -3.04
N THR A 766 -2.38 9.81 -2.14
CA THR A 766 -3.66 10.53 -2.00
C THR A 766 -3.53 11.93 -1.37
N VAL A 767 -2.42 12.22 -0.69
CA VAL A 767 -2.07 13.57 -0.23
C VAL A 767 -1.85 14.50 -1.42
N PHE A 768 -1.20 14.02 -2.49
CA PHE A 768 -0.97 14.80 -3.70
C PHE A 768 -2.24 15.11 -4.51
N ALA A 769 -3.38 14.48 -4.19
CA ALA A 769 -4.69 14.86 -4.71
C ALA A 769 -5.45 15.85 -3.81
N SER A 770 -5.14 15.92 -2.51
CA SER A 770 -5.92 16.64 -1.51
C SER A 770 -5.24 17.91 -0.97
N PHE A 771 -3.96 17.83 -0.60
CA PHE A 771 -3.22 19.00 -0.08
C PHE A 771 -2.99 20.13 -1.11
N PRO A 772 -3.01 19.93 -2.44
CA PRO A 772 -3.02 21.06 -3.37
C PRO A 772 -4.21 22.04 -3.17
N PHE A 773 -5.37 21.55 -2.71
CA PHE A 773 -6.51 22.42 -2.38
C PHE A 773 -6.22 23.35 -1.19
N LEU A 774 -5.41 22.91 -0.21
CA LEU A 774 -4.90 23.77 0.88
C LEU A 774 -4.25 25.03 0.32
N ILE A 775 -3.37 24.85 -0.66
CA ILE A 775 -2.58 25.91 -1.27
C ILE A 775 -3.47 26.79 -2.16
N VAL A 776 -4.21 26.19 -3.09
CA VAL A 776 -5.06 26.93 -4.05
C VAL A 776 -6.16 27.73 -3.33
N ALA A 777 -6.80 27.17 -2.31
CA ALA A 777 -7.83 27.88 -1.54
C ALA A 777 -7.23 29.04 -0.72
N LEU A 778 -6.03 28.89 -0.15
CA LEU A 778 -5.32 30.02 0.49
C LEU A 778 -4.93 31.11 -0.50
N VAL A 779 -4.46 30.75 -1.69
CA VAL A 779 -4.10 31.70 -2.76
C VAL A 779 -5.33 32.49 -3.22
N LEU A 780 -6.46 31.83 -3.47
CA LEU A 780 -7.73 32.50 -3.80
C LEU A 780 -8.25 33.39 -2.66
N ARG A 781 -8.22 32.89 -1.41
CA ARG A 781 -8.58 33.67 -0.20
C ARG A 781 -7.80 34.98 -0.12
N LYS A 782 -6.51 34.97 -0.47
CA LYS A 782 -5.65 36.16 -0.46
C LYS A 782 -5.88 37.05 -1.69
N GLN A 783 -6.16 36.49 -2.87
CA GLN A 783 -6.59 37.27 -4.05
C GLN A 783 -7.87 38.05 -3.78
N PHE A 784 -8.93 37.41 -3.27
CA PHE A 784 -10.19 38.09 -2.93
C PHE A 784 -9.98 39.18 -1.87
N ARG A 785 -9.23 38.90 -0.80
CA ARG A 785 -8.89 39.92 0.22
C ARG A 785 -8.17 41.15 -0.36
N VAL A 786 -7.27 40.96 -1.33
CA VAL A 786 -6.58 42.08 -2.02
C VAL A 786 -7.52 42.79 -2.98
N TYR A 787 -8.39 42.07 -3.68
CA TYR A 787 -9.37 42.65 -4.61
C TYR A 787 -10.44 43.48 -3.89
N ASP A 788 -11.03 42.97 -2.81
CA ASP A 788 -12.03 43.69 -2.01
C ASP A 788 -11.44 44.98 -1.41
N ALA A 789 -10.16 44.97 -1.00
CA ALA A 789 -9.47 46.14 -0.47
C ALA A 789 -9.04 47.15 -1.55
N THR A 790 -8.41 46.70 -2.65
CA THR A 790 -7.70 47.57 -3.62
C THR A 790 -8.41 47.75 -4.96
N GLY A 791 -9.32 46.86 -5.33
CA GLY A 791 -9.90 46.78 -6.67
C GLY A 791 -8.98 46.17 -7.74
N VAL A 792 -7.79 45.71 -7.38
CA VAL A 792 -6.86 45.00 -8.26
C VAL A 792 -6.89 43.50 -7.95
N PHE A 793 -7.15 42.67 -8.95
CA PHE A 793 -7.12 41.21 -8.81
C PHE A 793 -5.73 40.72 -9.22
N VAL A 794 -4.87 40.50 -8.22
CA VAL A 794 -3.47 40.11 -8.41
C VAL A 794 -3.31 38.72 -9.05
N THR A 795 -2.16 38.48 -9.66
CA THR A 795 -1.87 37.19 -10.31
C THR A 795 -1.79 36.05 -9.27
N PHE A 796 -1.99 34.81 -9.72
CA PHE A 796 -1.89 33.63 -8.86
C PHE A 796 -0.52 33.55 -8.17
N THR A 797 0.57 33.79 -8.92
CA THR A 797 1.96 33.80 -8.43
C THR A 797 2.23 34.93 -7.41
N GLU A 798 1.66 36.13 -7.61
CA GLU A 798 1.83 37.23 -6.64
C GLU A 798 1.08 36.96 -5.34
N SER A 799 -0.11 36.36 -5.42
CA SER A 799 -0.83 35.90 -4.23
C SER A 799 -0.12 34.72 -3.53
N MET A 800 0.56 33.84 -4.28
CA MET A 800 1.42 32.78 -3.72
C MET A 800 2.55 33.37 -2.86
N ASP A 801 3.29 34.37 -3.33
CA ASP A 801 4.32 35.06 -2.53
C ASP A 801 3.74 35.67 -1.24
N LEU A 802 2.59 36.34 -1.34
CA LEU A 802 1.87 36.91 -0.20
C LEU A 802 1.32 35.85 0.79
N CYS A 803 1.11 34.61 0.34
CA CYS A 803 0.73 33.48 1.18
C CYS A 803 1.93 32.76 1.80
N LEU A 804 3.04 32.61 1.07
CA LEU A 804 4.28 32.03 1.59
C LEU A 804 4.91 32.86 2.70
N ARG A 805 4.72 34.19 2.70
CA ARG A 805 5.19 35.09 3.78
C ARG A 805 4.37 35.01 5.07
N GLN A 806 3.17 34.41 5.06
CA GLN A 806 2.24 34.54 6.19
C GLN A 806 1.25 33.36 6.29
N SER A 807 0.33 33.23 5.33
CA SER A 807 -0.81 32.30 5.40
C SER A 807 -0.38 30.83 5.49
N ILE A 808 0.59 30.42 4.68
CA ILE A 808 1.01 29.02 4.54
C ILE A 808 1.87 28.59 5.75
N PRO A 809 2.93 29.33 6.17
CA PRO A 809 3.70 28.96 7.37
C PRO A 809 2.85 28.88 8.64
N LEU A 810 1.93 29.85 8.86
CA LEU A 810 1.06 29.84 10.05
C LEU A 810 0.10 28.65 10.05
N LEU A 811 -0.48 28.30 8.90
CA LEU A 811 -1.38 27.15 8.82
C LEU A 811 -0.62 25.83 9.00
N LEU A 812 0.52 25.64 8.33
CA LEU A 812 1.35 24.44 8.49
C LEU A 812 1.84 24.28 9.94
N LEU A 813 2.28 25.38 10.59
CA LEU A 813 2.64 25.37 12.01
C LEU A 813 1.46 24.95 12.90
N SER A 814 0.26 25.49 12.67
CA SER A 814 -0.93 25.11 13.44
C SER A 814 -1.33 23.65 13.25
N LEU A 815 -1.17 23.10 12.03
CA LEU A 815 -1.41 21.68 11.73
C LEU A 815 -0.36 20.78 12.38
N THR A 816 0.91 21.21 12.44
CA THR A 816 1.97 20.50 13.17
C THR A 816 1.72 20.49 14.68
N ILE A 817 1.29 21.62 15.26
CA ILE A 817 0.89 21.69 16.68
C ILE A 817 -0.32 20.79 16.96
N LEU A 818 -1.32 20.81 16.08
CA LEU A 818 -2.50 19.93 16.20
C LEU A 818 -2.10 18.45 16.19
N SER A 819 -1.26 18.04 15.23
CA SER A 819 -0.72 16.67 15.13
C SER A 819 0.05 16.22 16.38
N LEU A 820 0.82 17.12 16.99
CA LEU A 820 1.52 16.85 18.26
C LEU A 820 0.54 16.75 19.45
N SER A 821 -0.52 17.57 19.47
CA SER A 821 -1.53 17.50 20.53
C SER A 821 -2.37 16.22 20.49
N THR A 822 -2.68 15.70 19.29
CA THR A 822 -3.40 14.43 19.14
C THR A 822 -2.53 13.22 19.51
N GLY A 823 -1.24 13.21 19.13
CA GLY A 823 -0.33 12.10 19.44
C GLY A 823 -0.09 11.87 20.93
N ASN A 824 -0.18 12.92 21.75
CA ASN A 824 -0.04 12.83 23.21
C ASN A 824 -1.33 12.39 23.95
N SER A 825 -2.46 12.22 23.26
CA SER A 825 -3.77 12.02 23.92
C SER A 825 -4.01 10.61 24.50
N ASN A 826 -3.10 9.66 24.28
CA ASN A 826 -3.17 8.26 24.73
C ASN A 826 -3.15 8.02 26.27
N GLN A 827 -3.40 9.06 27.07
CA GLN A 827 -3.53 8.97 28.53
C GLN A 827 -4.74 9.75 29.11
N ALA A 828 -5.55 10.43 28.28
CA ALA A 828 -6.74 11.17 28.72
C ALA A 828 -7.85 11.13 27.67
N GLY A 829 -8.94 10.42 27.96
CA GLY A 829 -10.08 10.32 27.05
C GLY A 829 -10.93 11.59 27.02
N ASN A 830 -10.75 12.44 26.00
CA ASN A 830 -11.80 13.27 25.40
C ASN A 830 -11.30 14.10 24.20
N ALA A 831 -11.71 13.72 22.98
CA ALA A 831 -11.59 14.57 21.78
C ALA A 831 -12.62 14.31 20.67
N SER A 832 -13.60 13.40 20.85
CA SER A 832 -14.65 13.14 19.85
C SER A 832 -15.79 14.16 19.96
N PHE A 833 -15.66 15.27 19.24
CA PHE A 833 -16.57 16.42 19.31
C PHE A 833 -17.97 16.19 18.68
N TRP A 834 -18.26 14.98 18.16
CA TRP A 834 -19.47 14.72 17.34
C TRP A 834 -20.21 13.39 17.59
N HIS A 835 -19.82 12.55 18.57
CA HIS A 835 -20.55 11.32 18.89
C HIS A 835 -20.83 11.15 20.39
N TRP A 836 -22.08 11.43 20.78
CA TRP A 836 -22.60 11.23 22.13
C TRP A 836 -23.33 9.88 22.20
N ARG A 837 -22.64 8.83 22.66
CA ARG A 837 -23.21 7.52 23.03
C ARG A 837 -22.47 6.95 24.25
N ASN A 838 -23.19 6.20 25.07
CA ASN A 838 -22.77 5.85 26.44
C ASN A 838 -21.51 4.97 26.51
N SER A 839 -20.63 5.30 27.46
CA SER A 839 -19.33 4.68 27.63
C SER A 839 -19.36 3.51 28.63
N THR A 840 -19.62 2.28 28.14
CA THR A 840 -19.54 1.06 28.96
C THR A 840 -18.73 -0.07 28.30
N SER A 841 -17.61 0.29 27.67
CA SER A 841 -16.49 -0.60 27.39
C SER A 841 -15.23 0.22 27.07
N THR A 842 -14.03 -0.35 27.18
CA THR A 842 -12.78 0.29 26.74
C THR A 842 -12.62 0.19 25.22
N ALA A 843 -13.57 0.78 24.49
CA ALA A 843 -13.66 0.68 23.03
C ALA A 843 -12.37 1.19 22.34
N ILE A 844 -11.91 0.46 21.33
CA ILE A 844 -10.80 0.85 20.47
C ILE A 844 -11.35 1.82 19.42
N ASP A 845 -10.77 3.02 19.32
CA ASP A 845 -11.12 3.96 18.25
C ASP A 845 -10.43 3.55 16.94
N PHE A 846 -11.17 2.90 16.05
CA PHE A 846 -10.66 2.50 14.74
C PHE A 846 -10.49 3.67 13.76
N HIS A 847 -11.03 4.86 14.05
CA HIS A 847 -10.93 6.06 13.23
C HIS A 847 -9.79 7.01 13.65
N GLN A 848 -9.05 6.69 14.72
CA GLN A 848 -7.98 7.53 15.28
C GLN A 848 -6.86 7.91 14.30
N ASN A 849 -6.67 7.13 13.23
CA ASN A 849 -5.66 7.33 12.18
C ASN A 849 -6.24 7.93 10.88
N ASP A 850 -7.52 8.33 10.84
CA ASP A 850 -8.14 8.87 9.61
C ASP A 850 -7.85 10.36 9.37
N LEU A 851 -7.15 11.04 10.28
CA LEU A 851 -6.97 12.50 10.30
C LEU A 851 -5.54 12.95 9.97
N LEU A 852 -5.41 14.13 9.35
CA LEU A 852 -4.14 14.81 9.04
C LEU A 852 -3.18 13.95 8.20
N VAL A 853 -2.15 13.39 8.86
CA VAL A 853 -1.08 12.56 8.26
C VAL A 853 -1.31 11.07 8.57
N GLY A 854 -2.33 10.75 9.37
CA GLY A 854 -2.74 9.38 9.67
C GLY A 854 -1.77 8.56 10.53
N THR A 855 -0.88 9.22 11.27
CA THR A 855 0.01 8.60 12.27
C THR A 855 -0.03 9.37 13.57
N GLN A 856 0.04 8.66 14.70
CA GLN A 856 0.09 9.24 16.04
C GLN A 856 1.51 9.52 16.54
N ASP A 857 2.55 8.92 15.94
CA ASP A 857 3.93 9.07 16.43
C ASP A 857 4.45 10.50 16.17
N PRO A 858 4.73 11.29 17.24
CA PRO A 858 5.16 12.68 17.12
C PRO A 858 6.54 12.84 16.45
N VAL A 859 7.31 11.76 16.24
CA VAL A 859 8.55 11.81 15.46
C VAL A 859 8.29 12.20 14.00
N PHE A 860 7.11 11.90 13.43
CA PHE A 860 6.79 12.21 12.02
C PHE A 860 6.16 13.60 11.80
N CYS A 861 6.09 14.46 12.82
CA CYS A 861 5.46 15.79 12.72
C CYS A 861 6.11 16.70 11.65
N PHE A 862 7.38 16.45 11.30
CA PHE A 862 8.12 17.15 10.24
C PHE A 862 7.55 16.90 8.84
N LEU A 863 6.73 15.86 8.65
CA LEU A 863 6.20 15.51 7.33
C LEU A 863 5.15 16.53 6.85
N ILE A 864 4.43 17.19 7.76
CA ILE A 864 3.44 18.25 7.44
C ILE A 864 4.07 19.42 6.65
N PRO A 865 5.15 20.09 7.12
CA PRO A 865 5.78 21.15 6.35
C PRO A 865 6.46 20.65 5.07
N ILE A 866 6.98 19.41 5.02
CA ILE A 866 7.54 18.84 3.78
C ILE A 866 6.44 18.63 2.73
N ILE A 867 5.31 18.03 3.09
CA ILE A 867 4.13 17.90 2.22
C ILE A 867 3.68 19.28 1.73
N GLY A 868 3.55 20.25 2.65
CA GLY A 868 3.15 21.61 2.29
C GLY A 868 4.08 22.28 1.28
N LEU A 869 5.40 22.09 1.43
CA LEU A 869 6.42 22.60 0.52
C LEU A 869 6.36 21.91 -0.87
N ILE A 870 6.20 20.59 -0.89
CA ILE A 870 5.99 19.83 -2.13
C ILE A 870 4.74 20.33 -2.86
N CYS A 871 3.61 20.48 -2.16
CA CYS A 871 2.36 20.97 -2.75
C CYS A 871 2.48 22.42 -3.27
N VAL A 872 3.25 23.30 -2.63
CA VAL A 872 3.58 24.63 -3.18
C VAL A 872 4.32 24.52 -4.52
N GLY A 873 5.32 23.63 -4.60
CA GLY A 873 6.06 23.39 -5.85
C GLY A 873 5.16 22.85 -6.96
N ILE A 874 4.38 21.81 -6.68
CA ILE A 874 3.46 21.19 -7.66
C ILE A 874 2.36 22.18 -8.09
N CYS A 875 1.76 22.94 -7.18
CA CYS A 875 0.79 23.99 -7.53
C CYS A 875 1.41 25.10 -8.39
N THR A 876 2.68 25.46 -8.16
CA THR A 876 3.39 26.46 -8.96
C THR A 876 3.68 25.94 -10.36
N VAL A 877 4.15 24.70 -10.51
CA VAL A 877 4.34 24.04 -11.82
C VAL A 877 3.01 23.92 -12.55
N MET A 878 1.94 23.46 -11.90
CA MET A 878 0.61 23.36 -12.50
C MET A 878 0.08 24.72 -13.00
N ASN A 879 0.30 25.80 -12.22
CA ASN A 879 -0.03 27.16 -12.67
C ASN A 879 0.79 27.57 -13.91
N TYR A 880 2.09 27.25 -13.98
CA TYR A 880 2.88 27.55 -15.17
C TYR A 880 2.50 26.69 -16.39
N MET A 881 2.10 25.43 -16.19
CA MET A 881 1.54 24.59 -17.27
C MET A 881 0.19 25.12 -17.77
N ALA A 882 -0.66 25.65 -16.88
CA ALA A 882 -1.89 26.33 -17.27
C ALA A 882 -1.57 27.62 -18.08
N LEU A 883 -0.59 28.41 -17.65
CA LEU A 883 -0.15 29.62 -18.35
C LEU A 883 0.47 29.32 -19.74
N THR A 884 1.32 28.29 -19.87
CA THR A 884 1.86 27.89 -21.19
C THR A 884 0.72 27.41 -22.10
N LEU A 885 -0.20 26.59 -21.59
CA LEU A 885 -1.34 26.09 -22.34
C LEU A 885 -2.25 27.22 -22.84
N THR A 886 -2.64 28.17 -21.98
CA THR A 886 -3.50 29.29 -22.41
C THR A 886 -2.78 30.23 -23.39
N HIS A 887 -1.46 30.43 -23.23
CA HIS A 887 -0.65 31.17 -24.20
C HIS A 887 -0.57 30.46 -25.57
N ILE A 888 -0.28 29.17 -25.61
CA ILE A 888 -0.20 28.38 -26.86
C ILE A 888 -1.55 28.38 -27.57
N LEU A 889 -2.65 28.12 -26.84
CA LEU A 889 -4.00 28.15 -27.40
C LEU A 889 -4.42 29.56 -27.87
N SER A 890 -3.99 30.63 -27.18
CA SER A 890 -4.24 32.01 -27.62
C SER A 890 -3.50 32.34 -28.92
N ILE A 891 -2.25 31.86 -29.08
CA ILE A 891 -1.48 32.03 -30.32
C ILE A 891 -2.12 31.22 -31.45
N ALA A 892 -2.45 29.95 -31.22
CA ALA A 892 -3.11 29.09 -32.21
C ALA A 892 -4.47 29.66 -32.65
N MET A 893 -5.29 30.15 -31.71
CA MET A 893 -6.58 30.79 -32.03
C MET A 893 -6.38 32.09 -32.83
N SER A 894 -5.29 32.84 -32.58
CA SER A 894 -4.93 33.99 -33.41
C SER A 894 -4.56 33.55 -34.84
N LEU A 895 -3.67 32.56 -35.01
CA LEU A 895 -3.26 32.04 -36.32
C LEU A 895 -4.45 31.53 -37.14
N VAL A 896 -5.37 30.78 -36.52
CA VAL A 896 -6.62 30.32 -37.17
C VAL A 896 -7.58 31.47 -37.51
N SER A 897 -7.55 32.58 -36.75
CA SER A 897 -8.29 33.80 -37.10
C SER A 897 -7.70 34.53 -38.32
N PHE A 898 -6.39 34.39 -38.56
CA PHE A 898 -5.65 35.07 -39.62
C PHE A 898 -5.67 34.29 -40.96
N ARG A 899 -6.86 34.06 -41.52
CA ARG A 899 -6.98 33.79 -42.97
C ARG A 899 -6.93 35.11 -43.75
N PRO A 900 -6.18 35.22 -44.86
CA PRO A 900 -5.84 36.51 -45.47
C PRO A 900 -6.99 37.07 -46.35
N GLY A 901 -8.00 37.67 -45.71
CA GLY A 901 -8.98 38.53 -46.38
C GLY A 901 -8.48 39.97 -46.49
N TRP A 902 -7.99 40.37 -47.67
CA TRP A 902 -7.42 41.69 -47.95
C TRP A 902 -8.45 42.81 -47.67
N THR A 903 -8.29 43.49 -46.54
CA THR A 903 -9.14 44.62 -46.12
C THR A 903 -8.28 45.76 -45.57
N ARG A 904 -8.71 47.01 -45.78
CA ARG A 904 -7.89 48.21 -45.59
C ARG A 904 -7.75 48.60 -44.11
N ASN A 905 -6.64 49.24 -43.76
CA ASN A 905 -6.18 49.38 -42.37
C ASN A 905 -7.12 50.16 -41.42
N ASP A 906 -8.08 50.93 -41.96
CA ASP A 906 -8.96 51.83 -41.20
C ASP A 906 -10.09 51.11 -40.44
N ASP A 907 -10.65 50.03 -40.99
CA ASP A 907 -11.77 49.29 -40.36
C ASP A 907 -11.35 48.42 -39.17
N ARG A 908 -10.03 48.33 -38.90
CA ARG A 908 -9.42 47.51 -37.84
C ARG A 908 -9.86 47.90 -36.42
N ARG A 909 -10.58 49.01 -36.25
CA ARG A 909 -11.25 49.43 -35.00
C ARG A 909 -12.73 49.03 -34.88
N LYS A 910 -13.39 48.61 -35.97
CA LYS A 910 -14.83 48.30 -36.02
C LYS A 910 -15.15 46.82 -36.27
N THR A 911 -14.25 46.06 -36.88
CA THR A 911 -14.43 44.62 -37.16
C THR A 911 -13.93 43.68 -36.06
N LEU A 912 -13.86 44.16 -34.81
CA LEU A 912 -13.79 43.27 -33.65
C LEU A 912 -15.16 42.59 -33.47
N THR A 913 -15.23 41.30 -33.84
CA THR A 913 -16.36 40.45 -33.46
C THR A 913 -16.58 40.48 -31.94
N PRO A 914 -17.83 40.41 -31.45
CA PRO A 914 -18.12 40.54 -30.03
C PRO A 914 -17.42 39.43 -29.24
N ALA A 915 -16.34 39.81 -28.54
CA ALA A 915 -15.33 38.88 -28.05
C ALA A 915 -15.84 37.91 -26.97
N PHE A 916 -16.98 38.22 -26.36
CA PHE A 916 -17.83 37.32 -25.61
C PHE A 916 -19.23 37.31 -26.24
N LEU A 917 -19.79 36.11 -26.47
CA LEU A 917 -21.12 35.98 -27.08
C LEU A 917 -22.22 36.42 -26.10
N SER A 918 -22.86 37.54 -26.39
CA SER A 918 -24.03 38.06 -25.69
C SER A 918 -25.30 37.26 -26.02
N SER A 919 -25.30 35.96 -25.75
CA SER A 919 -26.53 35.16 -25.73
C SER A 919 -27.54 35.74 -24.73
N SER A 920 -28.80 35.83 -25.13
CA SER A 920 -29.85 36.44 -24.30
C SER A 920 -30.05 35.67 -23.00
N PRO A 921 -30.40 36.34 -21.88
CA PRO A 921 -30.58 35.67 -20.58
C PRO A 921 -31.65 34.57 -20.64
N ARG A 922 -32.70 34.75 -21.46
CA ARG A 922 -33.72 33.72 -21.72
C ARG A 922 -33.13 32.49 -22.41
N ARG A 923 -32.24 32.66 -23.41
CA ARG A 923 -31.58 31.52 -24.08
C ARG A 923 -30.64 30.78 -23.13
N ARG A 924 -29.89 31.51 -22.29
CA ARG A 924 -29.00 30.97 -21.25
C ARG A 924 -29.75 30.12 -20.23
N MET A 925 -30.81 30.68 -19.65
CA MET A 925 -31.67 29.96 -18.69
C MET A 925 -32.25 28.67 -19.28
N VAL A 926 -32.66 28.68 -20.55
CA VAL A 926 -33.13 27.47 -21.26
C VAL A 926 -32.01 26.47 -21.50
N THR A 927 -30.82 26.87 -21.97
CA THR A 927 -29.71 25.93 -22.19
C THR A 927 -29.20 25.31 -20.88
N THR A 928 -29.14 26.08 -19.80
CA THR A 928 -28.74 25.60 -18.48
C THR A 928 -29.82 24.71 -17.85
N ALA A 929 -31.11 25.01 -18.05
CA ALA A 929 -32.19 24.11 -17.64
C ALA A 929 -32.17 22.76 -18.38
N ILE A 930 -31.94 22.76 -19.70
CA ILE A 930 -31.80 21.53 -20.51
C ILE A 930 -30.59 20.72 -20.04
N LEU A 931 -29.44 21.36 -19.80
CA LEU A 931 -28.24 20.68 -19.32
C LEU A 931 -28.45 20.06 -17.93
N LEU A 932 -29.11 20.76 -17.01
CA LEU A 932 -29.43 20.24 -15.67
C LEU A 932 -30.47 19.11 -15.71
N PHE A 933 -31.45 19.17 -16.62
CA PHE A 933 -32.39 18.08 -16.86
C PHE A 933 -31.67 16.82 -17.37
N LEU A 934 -30.76 16.96 -18.35
CA LEU A 934 -29.93 15.85 -18.84
C LEU A 934 -29.03 15.26 -17.74
N VAL A 935 -28.43 16.11 -16.89
CA VAL A 935 -27.65 15.65 -15.73
C VAL A 935 -28.50 14.94 -14.68
N SER A 936 -29.77 15.31 -14.54
CA SER A 936 -30.70 14.66 -13.61
C SER A 936 -31.29 13.34 -14.13
N THR A 937 -31.00 12.94 -15.37
CA THR A 937 -31.71 11.83 -16.05
C THR A 937 -30.79 10.81 -16.75
N PHE A 938 -29.76 11.26 -17.48
CA PHE A 938 -28.94 10.39 -18.34
C PHE A 938 -27.42 10.59 -18.21
N ILE A 939 -26.98 11.78 -17.76
CA ILE A 939 -25.57 12.19 -17.82
C ILE A 939 -25.02 12.36 -16.39
N PRO A 940 -23.93 11.70 -16.00
CA PRO A 940 -23.33 11.90 -14.69
C PRO A 940 -22.76 13.32 -14.58
N TYR A 941 -22.88 13.94 -13.40
CA TYR A 941 -22.47 15.34 -13.20
C TYR A 941 -20.99 15.58 -13.55
N GLN A 942 -20.15 14.54 -13.45
CA GLN A 942 -18.73 14.51 -13.81
C GLN A 942 -18.48 14.82 -15.31
N PHE A 943 -19.36 14.40 -16.21
CA PHE A 943 -19.26 14.77 -17.63
C PHE A 943 -19.55 16.27 -17.82
N ALA A 944 -20.61 16.77 -17.19
CA ALA A 944 -20.92 18.20 -17.21
C ALA A 944 -19.81 19.04 -16.58
N TYR A 945 -19.10 18.52 -15.57
CA TYR A 945 -17.90 19.14 -14.99
C TYR A 945 -16.72 19.18 -15.98
N PHE A 946 -16.45 18.09 -16.68
CA PHE A 946 -15.43 18.06 -17.73
C PHE A 946 -15.73 19.09 -18.85
N ILE A 947 -16.98 19.16 -19.32
CA ILE A 947 -17.40 20.18 -20.30
C ILE A 947 -17.26 21.59 -19.74
N ALA A 948 -17.63 21.83 -18.46
CA ALA A 948 -17.45 23.11 -17.81
C ALA A 948 -15.95 23.51 -17.72
N CYS A 949 -15.04 22.57 -17.46
CA CYS A 949 -13.60 22.80 -17.50
C CYS A 949 -13.12 23.21 -18.90
N VAL A 950 -13.61 22.57 -19.97
CA VAL A 950 -13.27 22.92 -21.35
C VAL A 950 -13.79 24.33 -21.72
N VAL A 951 -15.02 24.66 -21.33
CA VAL A 951 -15.59 26.01 -21.54
C VAL A 951 -14.83 27.07 -20.74
N GLN A 952 -14.41 26.76 -19.51
CA GLN A 952 -13.58 27.65 -18.69
C GLN A 952 -12.19 27.86 -19.30
N LEU A 953 -11.55 26.82 -19.84
CA LEU A 953 -10.27 26.93 -20.55
C LEU A 953 -10.40 27.86 -21.77
N LEU A 954 -11.41 27.66 -22.62
CA LEU A 954 -11.69 28.51 -23.78
C LEU A 954 -12.00 29.96 -23.38
N THR A 955 -12.70 30.16 -22.26
CA THR A 955 -12.99 31.49 -21.68
C THR A 955 -11.72 32.16 -21.17
N THR A 956 -10.80 31.40 -20.55
CA THR A 956 -9.49 31.89 -20.10
C THR A 956 -8.63 32.32 -21.28
N VAL A 957 -8.59 31.53 -22.36
CA VAL A 957 -7.87 31.85 -23.61
C VAL A 957 -8.41 33.14 -24.26
N ARG A 958 -9.75 33.30 -24.33
CA ARG A 958 -10.37 34.55 -24.83
C ARG A 958 -10.03 35.75 -23.94
N ALA A 959 -10.15 35.61 -22.62
CA ALA A 959 -9.79 36.65 -21.65
C ALA A 959 -8.31 37.06 -21.78
N GLN A 960 -7.42 36.10 -22.02
CA GLN A 960 -5.99 36.35 -22.22
C GLN A 960 -5.74 37.19 -23.49
N ARG A 961 -6.33 36.80 -24.62
CA ARG A 961 -6.22 37.55 -25.89
C ARG A 961 -6.74 38.98 -25.74
N ILE A 962 -7.88 39.16 -25.07
CA ILE A 962 -8.43 40.48 -24.79
C ILE A 962 -7.49 41.30 -23.89
N ALA A 963 -6.80 40.68 -22.93
CA ALA A 963 -5.83 41.35 -22.07
C ALA A 963 -4.48 41.67 -22.77
N SER A 964 -4.05 40.88 -23.76
CA SER A 964 -2.86 41.20 -24.57
C SER A 964 -3.11 42.33 -25.56
N ASP A 965 -4.26 42.28 -26.22
CA ASP A 965 -4.62 43.15 -27.36
C ASP A 965 -5.15 44.49 -26.84
N LEU A 966 -6.06 44.45 -25.85
CA LEU A 966 -6.63 45.61 -25.16
C LEU A 966 -6.06 45.70 -23.74
N ARG A 967 -4.87 46.30 -23.61
CA ARG A 967 -4.05 46.38 -22.38
C ARG A 967 -4.63 47.28 -21.25
N SER A 968 -5.89 47.06 -20.89
CA SER A 968 -6.63 47.72 -19.81
C SER A 968 -6.50 46.95 -18.47
N SER A 969 -6.50 47.68 -17.35
CA SER A 969 -6.47 47.09 -16.00
C SER A 969 -7.69 46.21 -15.71
N ALA A 970 -8.87 46.57 -16.23
CA ALA A 970 -10.08 45.75 -16.10
C ALA A 970 -9.92 44.38 -16.78
N ASN A 971 -9.33 44.35 -17.98
CA ASN A 971 -9.10 43.12 -18.74
C ASN A 971 -8.05 42.24 -18.05
N SER A 972 -6.98 42.82 -17.51
CA SER A 972 -5.98 42.08 -16.72
C SER A 972 -6.56 41.51 -15.42
N ASN A 973 -7.38 42.28 -14.69
CA ASN A 973 -8.08 41.81 -13.50
C ASN A 973 -8.99 40.60 -13.83
N PHE A 974 -9.78 40.71 -14.92
CA PHE A 974 -10.68 39.65 -15.36
C PHE A 974 -9.92 38.38 -15.78
N TYR A 975 -8.86 38.51 -16.56
CA TYR A 975 -8.00 37.37 -16.93
C TYR A 975 -7.41 36.67 -15.69
N ASN A 976 -6.83 37.43 -14.74
CA ASN A 976 -6.27 36.86 -13.51
C ASN A 976 -7.33 36.10 -12.68
N TYR A 977 -8.56 36.62 -12.62
CA TYR A 977 -9.68 35.97 -11.94
C TYR A 977 -10.11 34.67 -12.64
N VAL A 978 -10.40 34.71 -13.94
CA VAL A 978 -10.81 33.54 -14.73
C VAL A 978 -9.74 32.44 -14.73
N HIS A 979 -8.46 32.81 -14.85
CA HIS A 979 -7.32 31.89 -14.72
C HIS A 979 -7.23 31.24 -13.34
N SER A 980 -7.46 32.00 -12.26
CA SER A 980 -7.40 31.45 -10.90
C SER A 980 -8.57 30.49 -10.60
N ILE A 981 -9.74 30.71 -11.21
CA ILE A 981 -10.85 29.75 -11.22
C ILE A 981 -10.53 28.53 -12.09
N LEU A 982 -9.87 28.69 -13.24
CA LEU A 982 -9.40 27.55 -14.06
C LEU A 982 -8.42 26.66 -13.28
N VAL A 983 -7.44 27.23 -12.58
CA VAL A 983 -6.49 26.47 -11.74
C VAL A 983 -7.22 25.69 -10.64
N LEU A 984 -8.21 26.29 -9.99
CA LEU A 984 -9.06 25.59 -9.01
C LEU A 984 -9.84 24.43 -9.64
N MET A 985 -10.40 24.64 -10.83
CA MET A 985 -11.18 23.60 -11.51
C MET A 985 -10.31 22.43 -12.00
N ILE A 986 -9.09 22.72 -12.48
CA ILE A 986 -8.09 21.71 -12.86
C ILE A 986 -7.74 20.80 -11.67
N TRP A 987 -7.70 21.31 -10.44
CA TRP A 987 -7.39 20.49 -9.26
C TRP A 987 -8.52 19.57 -8.79
N ALA A 988 -9.78 19.86 -9.11
CA ALA A 988 -10.91 18.93 -8.85
C ALA A 988 -11.13 17.91 -9.98
N LEU A 989 -10.66 18.18 -11.20
CA LEU A 989 -10.82 17.28 -12.34
C LEU A 989 -10.30 15.83 -12.10
N PRO A 990 -9.19 15.58 -11.38
CA PRO A 990 -8.74 14.22 -11.04
C PRO A 990 -9.67 13.44 -10.10
N LEU A 991 -10.59 14.10 -9.38
CA LEU A 991 -11.57 13.43 -8.51
C LEU A 991 -12.75 12.87 -9.33
N ASP A 992 -13.19 13.63 -10.34
CA ASP A 992 -14.34 13.28 -11.19
C ASP A 992 -13.97 12.37 -12.38
N LEU A 993 -12.77 12.52 -12.94
CA LEU A 993 -12.32 11.77 -14.14
C LEU A 993 -12.43 10.24 -14.02
N PRO A 994 -12.03 9.58 -12.91
CA PRO A 994 -12.11 8.12 -12.82
C PRO A 994 -13.55 7.59 -12.92
N ILE A 995 -14.50 8.28 -12.29
CA ILE A 995 -15.93 7.92 -12.33
C ILE A 995 -16.49 8.14 -13.74
N LEU A 996 -16.06 9.19 -14.44
CA LEU A 996 -16.41 9.42 -15.84
C LEU A 996 -15.93 8.28 -16.76
N VAL A 997 -14.72 7.75 -16.54
CA VAL A 997 -14.20 6.60 -17.31
C VAL A 997 -15.03 5.34 -17.06
N VAL A 998 -15.48 5.09 -15.82
CA VAL A 998 -16.38 3.97 -15.52
C VAL A 998 -17.69 4.09 -16.30
N TRP A 999 -18.33 5.27 -16.30
CA TRP A 999 -19.57 5.50 -17.03
C TRP A 999 -19.42 5.32 -18.54
N VAL A 1000 -18.35 5.86 -19.15
CA VAL A 1000 -18.08 5.69 -20.59
C VAL A 1000 -17.86 4.21 -20.96
N ARG A 1001 -17.17 3.42 -20.12
CA ARG A 1001 -17.03 1.97 -20.33
C ARG A 1001 -18.39 1.26 -20.27
N ASN A 1002 -19.23 1.61 -19.31
CA ASN A 1002 -20.54 0.96 -19.13
C ASN A 1002 -21.52 1.28 -20.27
N LEU A 1003 -21.46 2.49 -20.84
CA LEU A 1003 -22.18 2.83 -22.09
C LEU A 1003 -21.72 1.96 -23.28
N ALA A 1004 -20.42 1.71 -23.44
CA ALA A 1004 -19.90 0.87 -24.52
C ALA A 1004 -20.31 -0.62 -24.40
N VAL A 1005 -20.63 -1.07 -23.18
CA VAL A 1005 -21.20 -2.39 -22.87
C VAL A 1005 -22.75 -2.39 -22.99
N HIS A 1006 -23.34 -1.28 -23.48
CA HIS A 1006 -24.80 -1.10 -23.63
C HIS A 1006 -25.60 -1.16 -22.31
N TRP A 1007 -24.93 -1.04 -21.15
CA TRP A 1007 -25.58 -1.09 -19.84
C TRP A 1007 -26.06 0.30 -19.40
N LEU A 1008 -27.28 0.65 -19.82
CA LEU A 1008 -27.84 2.01 -19.76
C LEU A 1008 -28.49 2.42 -18.41
N THR A 1009 -28.29 1.69 -17.31
CA THR A 1009 -28.96 2.01 -16.03
C THR A 1009 -28.40 3.30 -15.39
N PRO A 1010 -29.24 4.31 -15.06
CA PRO A 1010 -28.75 5.57 -14.49
C PRO A 1010 -28.33 5.42 -13.02
N PHE A 1011 -27.04 5.60 -12.74
CA PHE A 1011 -26.47 5.52 -11.38
C PHE A 1011 -27.00 6.65 -10.47
N SER A 1012 -27.89 6.32 -9.54
CA SER A 1012 -28.68 7.29 -8.75
C SER A 1012 -27.84 8.29 -7.93
N SER A 1013 -26.65 7.90 -7.49
CA SER A 1013 -25.70 8.74 -6.75
C SER A 1013 -25.05 9.85 -7.59
N HIS A 1014 -24.93 9.67 -8.90
CA HIS A 1014 -24.15 10.55 -9.79
C HIS A 1014 -25.00 11.45 -10.72
N HIS A 1015 -26.33 11.31 -10.68
CA HIS A 1015 -27.28 12.20 -11.38
C HIS A 1015 -27.76 13.39 -10.51
N ASN A 1016 -26.93 13.82 -9.55
CA ASN A 1016 -27.26 14.93 -8.66
C ASN A 1016 -26.91 16.28 -9.31
N ALA A 1017 -27.92 16.96 -9.88
CA ALA A 1017 -27.77 18.28 -10.49
C ALA A 1017 -27.20 19.36 -9.55
N PHE A 1018 -27.43 19.29 -8.24
CA PHE A 1018 -26.88 20.24 -7.27
C PHE A 1018 -25.36 20.13 -7.11
N SER A 1019 -24.75 18.98 -7.44
CA SER A 1019 -23.29 18.78 -7.43
C SER A 1019 -22.56 19.52 -8.56
N ILE A 1020 -23.28 20.16 -9.50
CA ILE A 1020 -22.68 20.80 -10.67
C ILE A 1020 -23.34 22.11 -11.13
N MET A 1021 -24.62 22.33 -10.81
CA MET A 1021 -25.35 23.57 -11.10
C MET A 1021 -24.54 24.85 -10.75
N PRO A 1022 -23.89 24.96 -9.57
CA PRO A 1022 -23.08 26.13 -9.24
C PRO A 1022 -21.91 26.40 -10.20
N PHE A 1023 -21.19 25.36 -10.64
CA PHE A 1023 -20.12 25.52 -11.63
C PHE A 1023 -20.67 25.88 -13.01
N ILE A 1024 -21.79 25.29 -13.44
CA ILE A 1024 -22.42 25.62 -14.73
C ILE A 1024 -22.80 27.10 -14.75
N VAL A 1025 -23.51 27.58 -13.72
CA VAL A 1025 -23.90 29.00 -13.59
C VAL A 1025 -22.66 29.90 -13.50
N LEU A 1026 -21.64 29.53 -12.72
CA LEU A 1026 -20.41 30.31 -12.61
C LEU A 1026 -19.69 30.42 -13.96
N VAL A 1027 -19.37 29.30 -14.62
CA VAL A 1027 -18.70 29.29 -15.92
C VAL A 1027 -19.53 30.03 -16.97
N GLU A 1028 -20.85 29.85 -16.99
CA GLU A 1028 -21.75 30.61 -17.86
C GLU A 1028 -21.62 32.13 -17.62
N THR A 1029 -21.61 32.62 -16.38
CA THR A 1029 -21.37 34.04 -16.09
C THR A 1029 -19.97 34.53 -16.49
N LEU A 1030 -18.95 33.69 -16.39
CA LEU A 1030 -17.60 34.02 -16.87
C LEU A 1030 -17.51 34.08 -18.39
N THR A 1031 -18.28 33.25 -19.13
CA THR A 1031 -18.33 33.33 -20.61
C THR A 1031 -18.88 34.66 -21.14
N THR A 1032 -19.50 35.49 -20.29
CA THR A 1032 -20.04 36.81 -20.66
C THR A 1032 -19.06 37.96 -20.43
N GLY A 1033 -17.84 37.71 -19.97
CA GLY A 1033 -16.85 38.75 -19.67
C GLY A 1033 -17.12 39.56 -18.39
N LYS A 1034 -18.05 39.12 -17.52
CA LYS A 1034 -18.39 39.82 -16.27
C LYS A 1034 -17.34 39.58 -15.18
N MET A 1035 -16.68 40.66 -14.74
CA MET A 1035 -15.88 40.65 -13.53
C MET A 1035 -16.78 40.55 -12.30
N ILE A 1036 -16.35 39.78 -11.29
CA ILE A 1036 -17.06 39.67 -10.01
C ILE A 1036 -17.08 41.04 -9.28
N PRO A 1037 -18.22 41.47 -8.69
CA PRO A 1037 -18.26 42.72 -7.93
C PRO A 1037 -17.38 42.64 -6.67
N ARG A 1038 -16.83 43.80 -6.25
CA ARG A 1038 -16.10 43.92 -4.97
C ARG A 1038 -17.09 43.84 -3.80
N VAL A 1039 -16.78 43.00 -2.81
CA VAL A 1039 -17.61 42.86 -1.61
C VAL A 1039 -17.07 43.77 -0.51
N THR A 1040 -17.60 44.98 -0.41
CA THR A 1040 -17.22 45.95 0.63
C THR A 1040 -17.91 45.68 1.98
N SER A 1041 -19.05 44.97 1.95
CA SER A 1041 -19.89 44.64 3.11
C SER A 1041 -19.33 43.49 3.96
N ARG A 1042 -20.00 43.17 5.07
CA ARG A 1042 -19.61 42.07 5.98
C ARG A 1042 -19.53 40.70 5.27
N PHE A 1043 -20.18 40.52 4.11
CA PHE A 1043 -20.09 39.30 3.31
C PHE A 1043 -18.67 38.98 2.79
N ARG A 1044 -17.73 39.93 2.78
CA ARG A 1044 -16.30 39.66 2.47
C ARG A 1044 -15.67 38.65 3.44
N TYR A 1045 -16.15 38.63 4.68
CA TYR A 1045 -15.70 37.65 5.68
C TYR A 1045 -16.21 36.25 5.33
N LEU A 1046 -17.41 36.10 4.73
CA LEU A 1046 -17.92 34.80 4.29
C LEU A 1046 -17.06 34.20 3.16
N THR A 1047 -16.69 34.98 2.14
CA THR A 1047 -15.69 34.57 1.12
C THR A 1047 -14.39 34.10 1.79
N SER A 1048 -13.91 34.86 2.77
CA SER A 1048 -12.67 34.57 3.49
C SER A 1048 -12.75 33.41 4.48
N VAL A 1049 -13.94 33.02 4.94
CA VAL A 1049 -14.18 31.88 5.82
C VAL A 1049 -14.35 30.62 4.97
N LEU A 1050 -15.10 30.70 3.88
CA LEU A 1050 -15.36 29.56 2.98
C LEU A 1050 -14.07 28.97 2.39
N PHE A 1051 -13.21 29.81 1.79
CA PHE A 1051 -11.90 29.34 1.30
C PHE A 1051 -10.94 28.90 2.41
N PHE A 1052 -11.12 29.36 3.65
CA PHE A 1052 -10.34 28.86 4.79
C PHE A 1052 -10.85 27.50 5.29
N GLY A 1053 -12.17 27.30 5.31
CA GLY A 1053 -12.81 26.02 5.61
C GLY A 1053 -12.39 24.96 4.60
N ILE A 1054 -12.41 25.27 3.29
CA ILE A 1054 -11.88 24.38 2.24
C ILE A 1054 -10.43 23.99 2.54
N ALA A 1055 -9.57 24.96 2.87
CA ALA A 1055 -8.17 24.71 3.17
C ALA A 1055 -7.99 23.78 4.40
N VAL A 1056 -8.68 24.08 5.51
CA VAL A 1056 -8.61 23.25 6.73
C VAL A 1056 -9.18 21.84 6.50
N CYS A 1057 -10.34 21.71 5.84
CA CYS A 1057 -10.94 20.42 5.52
C CYS A 1057 -10.05 19.58 4.59
N ALA A 1058 -9.34 20.22 3.64
CA ALA A 1058 -8.39 19.53 2.77
C ALA A 1058 -7.18 18.95 3.53
N ALA A 1059 -6.64 19.67 4.51
CA ALA A 1059 -5.54 19.17 5.34
C ALA A 1059 -5.96 18.13 6.38
N VAL A 1060 -7.16 18.25 6.97
CA VAL A 1060 -7.60 17.36 8.07
C VAL A 1060 -8.27 16.09 7.55
N TYR A 1061 -9.16 16.19 6.56
CA TYR A 1061 -10.02 15.10 6.09
C TYR A 1061 -9.79 14.69 4.63
N GLY A 1062 -9.08 15.50 3.84
CA GLY A 1062 -8.99 15.35 2.38
C GLY A 1062 -8.35 14.03 1.90
N VAL A 1063 -7.58 13.33 2.74
CA VAL A 1063 -6.94 12.04 2.40
C VAL A 1063 -7.90 10.85 2.59
N SER A 1064 -8.80 10.96 3.56
CA SER A 1064 -9.73 9.88 3.96
C SER A 1064 -11.12 10.06 3.32
N CYS A 1065 -11.52 11.29 3.03
CA CYS A 1065 -12.78 11.65 2.37
C CYS A 1065 -12.55 12.61 1.18
N ALA A 1066 -11.69 12.22 0.21
CA ALA A 1066 -11.33 13.07 -0.92
C ALA A 1066 -12.54 13.51 -1.77
N TYR A 1067 -13.59 12.67 -1.88
CA TYR A 1067 -14.88 13.01 -2.51
C TYR A 1067 -15.51 14.31 -1.99
N MET A 1068 -15.27 14.66 -0.72
CA MET A 1068 -15.82 15.87 -0.10
C MET A 1068 -15.26 17.16 -0.72
N LEU A 1069 -14.05 17.12 -1.28
CA LEU A 1069 -13.36 18.29 -1.83
C LEU A 1069 -14.13 18.90 -3.00
N HIS A 1070 -14.70 18.07 -3.88
CA HIS A 1070 -15.55 18.54 -4.98
C HIS A 1070 -16.76 19.32 -4.47
N HIS A 1071 -17.50 18.75 -3.52
CA HIS A 1071 -18.68 19.40 -2.92
C HIS A 1071 -18.34 20.70 -2.20
N LEU A 1072 -17.19 20.75 -1.51
CA LEU A 1072 -16.69 21.97 -0.84
C LEU A 1072 -16.31 23.08 -1.84
N VAL A 1073 -15.72 22.72 -2.99
CA VAL A 1073 -15.41 23.69 -4.06
C VAL A 1073 -16.67 24.10 -4.83
N ASN A 1074 -17.63 23.19 -5.03
CA ASN A 1074 -18.95 23.49 -5.59
C ASN A 1074 -19.73 24.49 -4.70
N LEU A 1075 -19.60 24.40 -3.37
CA LEU A 1075 -20.13 25.40 -2.43
C LEU A 1075 -19.46 26.77 -2.59
N ALA A 1076 -18.15 26.83 -2.86
CA ALA A 1076 -17.49 28.08 -3.23
C ALA A 1076 -17.95 28.62 -4.58
N ALA A 1077 -18.16 27.76 -5.59
CA ALA A 1077 -18.75 28.17 -6.86
C ALA A 1077 -20.16 28.74 -6.67
N ALA A 1078 -20.97 28.17 -5.78
CA ALA A 1078 -22.30 28.67 -5.44
C ALA A 1078 -22.26 30.06 -4.81
N TRP A 1079 -21.35 30.26 -3.84
CA TRP A 1079 -21.14 31.58 -3.24
C TRP A 1079 -20.68 32.62 -4.27
N LEU A 1080 -19.74 32.27 -5.17
CA LEU A 1080 -19.30 33.18 -6.22
C LEU A 1080 -20.41 33.51 -7.22
N ALA A 1081 -21.26 32.53 -7.59
CA ALA A 1081 -22.43 32.75 -8.44
C ALA A 1081 -23.47 33.69 -7.79
N VAL A 1082 -23.71 33.55 -6.48
CA VAL A 1082 -24.55 34.49 -5.70
C VAL A 1082 -23.94 35.89 -5.69
N VAL A 1083 -22.63 36.03 -5.47
CA VAL A 1083 -21.96 37.35 -5.52
C VAL A 1083 -22.10 37.99 -6.92
N HIS A 1084 -21.94 37.22 -8.00
CA HIS A 1084 -22.23 37.71 -9.36
C HIS A 1084 -23.69 38.16 -9.54
N SER A 1085 -24.67 37.41 -9.01
CA SER A 1085 -26.10 37.78 -9.15
C SER A 1085 -26.45 39.08 -8.43
N THR A 1086 -25.83 39.38 -7.27
CA THR A 1086 -26.08 40.63 -6.53
C THR A 1086 -25.66 41.92 -7.23
N SER A 1087 -24.89 41.83 -8.33
CA SER A 1087 -24.57 42.98 -9.20
C SER A 1087 -25.47 43.12 -10.43
N GLY A 1088 -26.36 42.15 -10.65
CA GLY A 1088 -27.38 42.22 -11.69
C GLY A 1088 -28.63 42.93 -11.20
N SER A 1089 -29.33 43.63 -12.10
CA SER A 1089 -30.65 44.21 -11.84
C SER A 1089 -31.74 43.12 -11.79
N TRP A 1090 -31.69 42.26 -10.76
CA TRP A 1090 -32.73 41.31 -10.38
C TRP A 1090 -33.50 41.85 -9.17
N SER A 1091 -34.28 42.91 -9.41
CA SER A 1091 -35.37 43.26 -8.51
C SER A 1091 -36.49 42.22 -8.66
N LEU A 1092 -37.07 41.77 -7.55
CA LEU A 1092 -38.18 40.80 -7.54
C LEU A 1092 -39.42 41.29 -8.32
N ALA A 1093 -39.53 42.59 -8.57
CA ALA A 1093 -40.56 43.19 -9.43
C ALA A 1093 -40.49 42.71 -10.90
N GLY A 1094 -39.30 42.39 -11.42
CA GLY A 1094 -39.10 42.01 -12.83
C GLY A 1094 -39.72 40.66 -13.24
N LEU A 1095 -40.29 39.91 -12.28
CA LEU A 1095 -40.97 38.65 -12.53
C LEU A 1095 -42.39 38.85 -13.10
N GLY A 1096 -43.00 40.03 -12.89
CA GLY A 1096 -44.31 40.38 -13.46
C GLY A 1096 -44.27 40.71 -14.96
N ASP A 1097 -43.26 41.46 -15.41
CA ASP A 1097 -43.14 41.87 -16.82
C ASP A 1097 -42.77 40.71 -17.76
N LEU A 1098 -42.26 39.59 -17.21
CA LEU A 1098 -42.06 38.34 -17.95
C LEU A 1098 -43.37 37.66 -18.38
N TYR A 1099 -44.52 38.09 -17.81
CA TYR A 1099 -45.86 37.59 -18.16
C TYR A 1099 -46.67 38.57 -19.03
N LYS A 1100 -46.23 39.83 -19.18
CA LYS A 1100 -46.89 40.85 -20.02
C LYS A 1100 -46.16 41.00 -21.36
N GLY A 1101 -46.52 40.16 -22.33
CA GLY A 1101 -46.09 40.33 -23.71
C GLY A 1101 -46.72 41.58 -24.34
N ASN A 1102 -45.92 42.63 -24.57
CA ASN A 1102 -46.36 43.84 -25.28
C ASN A 1102 -46.35 43.57 -26.80
N PRO A 1103 -47.45 43.83 -27.55
CA PRO A 1103 -47.59 43.33 -28.93
C PRO A 1103 -46.95 44.22 -30.02
N ASP A 1104 -46.58 45.47 -29.70
CA ASP A 1104 -46.21 46.50 -30.68
C ASP A 1104 -44.71 46.61 -30.97
N ASP A 1105 -44.14 45.66 -31.73
CA ASP A 1105 -42.95 45.94 -32.57
C ASP A 1105 -42.88 45.03 -33.83
N ARG A 1106 -43.98 44.95 -34.59
CA ARG A 1106 -44.00 44.29 -35.92
C ARG A 1106 -43.63 45.27 -37.03
N LYS A 1107 -42.33 45.44 -37.27
CA LYS A 1107 -41.85 46.18 -38.47
C LYS A 1107 -42.09 45.38 -39.75
N ARG A 1108 -42.83 45.98 -40.69
CA ARG A 1108 -42.74 45.68 -42.12
C ARG A 1108 -41.25 45.80 -42.53
N GLY A 1109 -40.68 44.95 -43.38
CA GLY A 1109 -41.28 43.97 -44.29
C GLY A 1109 -40.88 44.32 -45.73
N LYS A 1110 -40.09 43.45 -46.38
CA LYS A 1110 -39.76 43.50 -47.81
C LYS A 1110 -39.33 42.11 -48.28
N GLU A 1111 -40.05 41.62 -49.27
CA GLU A 1111 -39.84 40.45 -50.13
C GLU A 1111 -40.34 40.86 -51.54
N PRO A 1112 -40.04 40.11 -52.61
CA PRO A 1112 -39.13 38.95 -52.66
C PRO A 1112 -37.67 39.34 -52.96
#